data_AF-A0A7K2WR63-F1
#
_entry.id   AF-A0A7K2WR63-F1
#
_cell.length_a   1.000
_cell.length_b   1.000
_cell.length_c   1.000
_cell.angle_alpha   90.00
_cell.angle_beta   90.00
_cell.angle_gamma   90.00
#
_symmetry.space_group_name_H-M   'P 1'
#
loop_
_entity.id
_entity.type
_entity.pdbx_description
1 polymer ?
#
loop_
_entity_poly.entity_id
_entity_poly.type
_entity_poly.pdbx_seq_one_letter_code
_entity_poly.pdbx_strand_id
1 'polypeptide(L)'
;MSTATEDPVEPAGPGGDRADTGGPGTGPAGGGRAETGLRFALLMTVVTAASITMLNNALAPTPNDTPGDSLGCLLAAGIDPDGKNLTNTLVGTARPEALRECLSGVPEVEYWKGMVATAALLAVAALVFWWLPRWRERWHRTLPIATVDRDGGLAAELAELREIAGIDPRVRFRVDPARTTAGAVVYGRAGLYTVCLHNGLLVRRGTDPEGFRAVVLHELAHLRNRDVDFAWSSTALWRVFVLLALLPFLFTTGRILVTGLSGRSSSPFWPGAASLLTYSLLSGLVLVALVHLTRADLLRRRELHADAQAVTWGALPAGWDQPEGPRARLRRVGHLLRTHPGWAERRAALRDPDRLSAVGTPQMFLTGVAGSLLVNALEVIPRPAELGGNAWLTAALVAPVLWLVLRRSVLRATRQESGLRAGLWLGCGLLVGEWVSGSTSGNEWVATEPAYLLALPLVGAVPAVWSAQSSRLEAALRGRGPRVLAGLLNGLVTLVLLWGGLRWWQASGRFQAMGMTTEFDGFRTFVTQKYPGPWQDYAWELSTATAALPTLVELNRSTLLGVAAVLMVLLPLCLHARRPGSGLRVRRTLAAGAAGGLLCWAAFAVVSYALHSGRPGTLEERAGAFQYVQLWWLLLTVTAACATTAAWVAGASRQHWLLRALLASQVVQLLGYAGIFFAVSADGCLGPMDVYGSNCHWLPANGRIMVKLVLTDSVTTIPLFSACGALVGAGVVRGVRRWYGKSATPRALTPRALTPRAFTPAAAPGVVPATRTWPALMSGGLALAVSLTLLASTAVLHADGRPDTSSSAPSEETRKFLELLDTPPTARAAKIREWQALAWLSKGGLTRIGRVSDAFLALADALREAGDQKPGANGKIRLDSKEFSRLCSDVAKEAGAAQAYFRVPDADLQKKWSNALHRLDRSGKACVSALADDTAATGENGGDAFLLSLDDMPAAVKELTLVLTELHARAALS
;
A
#
# COMPACT_ATOMS: atom_id res chain seq x y z
N MET A 1 44.59 64.46 6.51
CA MET A 1 44.09 63.46 7.48
C MET A 1 44.43 62.08 6.92
N SER A 2 45.72 61.69 6.94
CA SER A 2 46.47 60.96 7.99
C SER A 2 45.98 59.49 8.11
N THR A 3 46.56 58.50 7.40
CA THR A 3 47.82 57.71 7.65
C THR A 3 47.68 56.73 8.84
N ALA A 4 47.83 55.40 8.65
CA ALA A 4 49.07 54.59 8.78
C ALA A 4 48.93 53.65 10.01
N THR A 5 48.91 52.31 9.86
CA THR A 5 50.02 51.32 9.97
C THR A 5 50.64 51.12 11.37
N GLU A 6 50.90 49.84 11.66
CA GLU A 6 51.93 49.22 12.55
C GLU A 6 51.59 48.73 13.98
N ASP A 7 52.08 47.51 14.23
CA ASP A 7 52.00 46.62 15.42
C ASP A 7 52.82 47.14 16.65
N PRO A 8 52.82 46.44 17.80
CA PRO A 8 53.87 45.40 18.00
C PRO A 8 53.49 44.16 18.87
N VAL A 9 54.03 43.02 18.43
CA VAL A 9 54.79 41.95 19.14
C VAL A 9 54.88 41.98 20.69
N GLU A 10 54.54 40.84 21.34
CA GLU A 10 55.32 40.09 22.38
C GLU A 10 54.48 38.95 23.05
N PRO A 11 55.05 37.96 23.78
CA PRO A 11 56.02 36.95 23.37
C PRO A 11 55.52 35.51 23.64
N ALA A 12 56.28 34.53 23.13
CA ALA A 12 56.10 33.11 23.33
C ALA A 12 56.31 32.67 24.81
N GLY A 13 55.37 31.92 25.36
CA GLY A 13 55.48 31.20 26.63
C GLY A 13 55.46 29.67 26.39
N PRO A 14 56.36 28.89 27.03
CA PRO A 14 56.50 27.47 26.77
C PRO A 14 55.60 26.61 27.68
N GLY A 15 55.17 25.46 27.15
CA GLY A 15 55.05 24.21 27.89
C GLY A 15 54.08 24.18 29.08
N GLY A 16 52.83 23.81 28.81
CA GLY A 16 51.91 23.32 29.82
C GLY A 16 51.26 22.03 29.36
N ASP A 17 51.81 20.89 29.77
CA ASP A 17 51.17 19.57 29.68
C ASP A 17 49.81 19.62 30.38
N ARG A 18 48.74 19.78 29.60
CA ARG A 18 47.38 19.52 30.06
C ARG A 18 47.19 18.02 30.09
N ALA A 19 47.32 17.45 31.28
CA ALA A 19 46.68 16.21 31.65
C ALA A 19 45.19 16.29 31.27
N ASP A 20 44.83 15.53 30.24
CA ASP A 20 43.49 15.38 29.71
C ASP A 20 42.68 14.61 30.75
N THR A 21 42.12 15.32 31.73
CA THR A 21 41.13 14.77 32.65
C THR A 21 39.92 14.36 31.82
N GLY A 22 39.79 13.06 31.58
CA GLY A 22 38.67 12.46 30.86
C GLY A 22 37.34 13.00 31.38
N GLY A 23 36.75 13.91 30.60
CA GLY A 23 35.44 14.45 30.89
C GLY A 23 34.41 13.31 30.93
N PRO A 24 33.39 13.39 31.81
CA PRO A 24 32.35 12.39 31.90
C PRO A 24 31.70 12.27 30.52
N GLY A 25 31.91 11.13 29.88
CA GLY A 25 31.45 10.87 28.53
C GLY A 25 29.97 11.20 28.42
N THR A 26 29.63 12.04 27.46
CA THR A 26 28.25 12.26 27.02
C THR A 26 27.69 10.93 26.52
N GLY A 27 27.16 10.13 27.45
CA GLY A 27 26.58 8.83 27.18
C GLY A 27 25.38 8.95 26.24
N PRO A 28 24.94 7.84 25.63
CA PRO A 28 23.88 7.79 24.62
C PRO A 28 22.47 8.00 25.20
N ALA A 29 22.25 9.07 25.97
CA ALA A 29 21.05 9.38 26.75
C ALA A 29 19.82 9.80 25.91
N GLY A 30 19.92 9.86 24.58
CA GLY A 30 18.82 10.23 23.68
C GLY A 30 17.95 9.06 23.18
N GLY A 31 18.30 7.81 23.50
CA GLY A 31 17.69 6.62 22.90
C GLY A 31 16.21 6.39 23.28
N GLY A 32 15.88 6.47 24.57
CA GLY A 32 14.55 6.11 25.09
C GLY A 32 13.42 7.01 24.58
N ARG A 33 13.63 8.33 24.57
CA ARG A 33 12.65 9.33 24.09
C ARG A 33 12.18 9.09 22.66
N ALA A 34 13.11 8.75 21.77
CA ALA A 34 12.79 8.54 20.37
C ALA A 34 11.92 7.28 20.17
N GLU A 35 12.13 6.24 20.97
CA GLU A 35 11.49 4.94 20.77
C GLU A 35 10.05 4.86 21.32
N THR A 36 9.80 5.48 22.48
CA THR A 36 8.44 5.61 23.03
C THR A 36 7.59 6.54 22.18
N GLY A 37 8.17 7.65 21.69
CA GLY A 37 7.50 8.57 20.78
C GLY A 37 7.06 7.90 19.46
N LEU A 38 7.91 7.07 18.84
CA LEU A 38 7.56 6.31 17.64
C LEU A 38 6.36 5.36 17.87
N ARG A 39 6.30 4.69 19.03
CA ARG A 39 5.17 3.80 19.37
C ARG A 39 3.89 4.57 19.69
N PHE A 40 4.01 5.74 20.31
CA PHE A 40 2.87 6.61 20.53
C PHE A 40 2.32 7.14 19.21
N ALA A 41 3.19 7.54 18.26
CA ALA A 41 2.77 7.92 16.91
C ALA A 41 2.04 6.76 16.20
N LEU A 42 2.54 5.53 16.33
CA LEU A 42 1.86 4.34 15.81
C LEU A 42 0.46 4.15 16.43
N LEU A 43 0.34 4.28 17.76
CA LEU A 43 -0.95 4.23 18.44
C LEU A 43 -1.91 5.30 17.90
N MET A 44 -1.44 6.54 17.74
CA MET A 44 -2.23 7.63 17.15
C MET A 44 -2.70 7.26 15.74
N THR A 45 -1.83 6.74 14.87
CA THR A 45 -2.22 6.33 13.52
C THR A 45 -3.29 5.24 13.52
N VAL A 46 -3.11 4.18 14.32
CA VAL A 46 -4.09 3.08 14.40
C VAL A 46 -5.43 3.59 14.93
N VAL A 47 -5.42 4.42 15.98
CA VAL A 47 -6.65 5.00 16.54
C VAL A 47 -7.33 5.92 15.52
N THR A 48 -6.59 6.77 14.82
CA THR A 48 -7.14 7.66 13.79
C THR A 48 -7.77 6.85 12.66
N ALA A 49 -7.05 5.90 12.07
CA ALA A 49 -7.57 5.08 10.98
C ALA A 49 -8.80 4.26 11.40
N ALA A 50 -8.74 3.61 12.57
CA ALA A 50 -9.87 2.86 13.12
C ALA A 50 -11.08 3.77 13.42
N SER A 51 -10.84 4.97 13.97
CA SER A 51 -11.91 5.93 14.27
C SER A 51 -12.57 6.45 13.00
N ILE A 52 -11.80 6.77 11.95
CA ILE A 52 -12.37 7.19 10.65
C ILE A 52 -13.30 6.11 10.12
N THR A 53 -12.86 4.85 10.07
CA THR A 53 -13.68 3.73 9.60
C THR A 53 -14.91 3.51 10.48
N MET A 54 -14.76 3.48 11.82
CA MET A 54 -15.87 3.25 12.74
C MET A 54 -16.88 4.39 12.73
N LEU A 55 -16.41 5.65 12.72
CA LEU A 55 -17.27 6.84 12.74
C LEU A 55 -17.93 7.09 11.39
N ASN A 56 -17.27 6.78 10.26
CA ASN A 56 -17.94 6.79 8.95
C ASN A 56 -19.11 5.81 8.94
N ASN A 57 -18.95 4.61 9.51
CA ASN A 57 -20.04 3.64 9.62
C ASN A 57 -21.13 4.05 10.63
N ALA A 58 -20.74 4.63 11.76
CA ALA A 58 -21.70 5.03 12.80
C ALA A 58 -22.49 6.30 12.45
N LEU A 59 -21.88 7.21 11.69
CA LEU A 59 -22.47 8.47 11.25
C LEU A 59 -23.03 8.39 9.82
N ALA A 60 -22.84 7.27 9.14
CA ALA A 60 -23.51 7.03 7.87
C ALA A 60 -25.01 7.21 8.11
N PRO A 61 -25.72 7.98 7.26
CA PRO A 61 -27.16 8.06 7.35
C PRO A 61 -27.70 6.63 7.34
N THR A 62 -28.67 6.34 8.21
CA THR A 62 -29.40 5.08 8.09
C THR A 62 -29.88 5.01 6.66
N PRO A 63 -29.47 3.99 5.87
CA PRO A 63 -29.93 3.89 4.50
C PRO A 63 -31.44 3.93 4.60
N ASN A 64 -32.06 5.00 4.08
CA ASN A 64 -33.47 4.93 3.89
C ASN A 64 -33.55 3.89 2.77
N ASP A 65 -34.16 2.74 3.04
CA ASP A 65 -34.45 1.72 2.03
C ASP A 65 -35.40 2.28 0.94
N THR A 66 -35.46 3.60 0.76
CA THR A 66 -36.14 4.29 -0.31
C THR A 66 -35.23 4.35 -1.53
N PRO A 67 -35.77 4.12 -2.73
CA PRO A 67 -35.06 4.30 -3.99
C PRO A 67 -34.40 5.68 -4.17
N GLY A 68 -34.74 6.70 -3.36
CA GLY A 68 -34.21 8.06 -3.40
C GLY A 68 -32.75 8.25 -2.93
N ASP A 69 -32.10 7.25 -2.34
CA ASP A 69 -30.74 7.40 -1.79
C ASP A 69 -29.63 7.01 -2.79
N SER A 70 -28.36 7.10 -2.38
CA SER A 70 -27.18 6.67 -3.19
C SER A 70 -27.27 5.20 -3.57
N LEU A 71 -27.90 4.41 -2.71
CA LEU A 71 -28.20 3.01 -2.92
C LEU A 71 -29.12 2.77 -4.12
N GLY A 72 -30.07 3.67 -4.35
CA GLY A 72 -30.91 3.63 -5.56
C GLY A 72 -30.08 3.79 -6.83
N CYS A 73 -29.06 4.66 -6.84
CA CYS A 73 -28.16 4.76 -7.99
C CYS A 73 -27.32 3.50 -8.21
N LEU A 74 -26.85 2.88 -7.12
CA LEU A 74 -26.09 1.64 -7.18
C LEU A 74 -26.97 0.46 -7.69
N LEU A 75 -28.20 0.35 -7.20
CA LEU A 75 -29.18 -0.63 -7.68
C LEU A 75 -29.57 -0.37 -9.14
N ALA A 76 -29.80 0.90 -9.52
CA ALA A 76 -30.08 1.29 -10.90
C ALA A 76 -28.92 0.97 -11.85
N ALA A 77 -27.67 1.08 -11.36
CA ALA A 77 -26.49 0.64 -12.10
C ALA A 77 -26.44 -0.88 -12.28
N GLY A 78 -27.13 -1.65 -11.44
CA GLY A 78 -27.20 -3.11 -11.50
C GLY A 78 -26.45 -3.85 -10.40
N ILE A 79 -26.05 -3.17 -9.31
CA ILE A 79 -25.40 -3.82 -8.18
C ILE A 79 -26.36 -4.85 -7.55
N ASP A 80 -25.84 -6.07 -7.32
CA ASP A 80 -26.54 -7.16 -6.66
C ASP A 80 -25.93 -7.37 -5.25
N PRO A 81 -26.65 -7.05 -4.17
CA PRO A 81 -26.20 -7.28 -2.80
C PRO A 81 -25.85 -8.72 -2.45
N ASP A 82 -26.43 -9.70 -3.16
CA ASP A 82 -26.11 -11.13 -2.99
C ASP A 82 -25.07 -11.60 -4.02
N GLY A 83 -24.62 -10.69 -4.89
CA GLY A 83 -23.61 -10.91 -5.91
C GLY A 83 -22.17 -10.89 -5.39
N LYS A 84 -21.23 -11.24 -6.27
CA LYS A 84 -19.80 -11.14 -5.99
C LYS A 84 -19.36 -9.68 -6.00
N ASN A 85 -18.41 -9.32 -5.13
CA ASN A 85 -17.93 -7.92 -5.04
C ASN A 85 -17.28 -7.44 -6.34
N LEU A 86 -16.56 -8.33 -7.03
CA LEU A 86 -15.92 -7.99 -8.29
C LEU A 86 -16.97 -7.56 -9.33
N THR A 87 -18.03 -8.36 -9.50
CA THR A 87 -19.13 -8.04 -10.41
C THR A 87 -19.76 -6.69 -10.06
N ASN A 88 -20.06 -6.44 -8.78
CA ASN A 88 -20.62 -5.17 -8.33
C ASN A 88 -19.68 -3.98 -8.59
N THR A 89 -18.38 -4.18 -8.42
CA THR A 89 -17.37 -3.15 -8.70
C THR A 89 -17.29 -2.87 -10.19
N LEU A 90 -17.25 -3.92 -11.02
CA LEU A 90 -17.21 -3.82 -12.47
C LEU A 90 -18.45 -3.10 -13.02
N VAL A 91 -19.64 -3.44 -12.53
CA VAL A 91 -20.90 -2.79 -12.87
C VAL A 91 -20.86 -1.29 -12.56
N GLY A 92 -20.35 -0.90 -11.37
CA GLY A 92 -20.18 0.51 -11.02
C GLY A 92 -19.19 1.26 -11.92
N THR A 93 -18.18 0.56 -12.45
CA THR A 93 -17.18 1.15 -13.36
C THR A 93 -17.55 1.12 -14.83
N ALA A 94 -18.58 0.37 -15.23
CA ALA A 94 -18.98 0.22 -16.63
C ALA A 94 -19.50 1.53 -17.23
N ARG A 95 -20.22 2.35 -16.43
CA ARG A 95 -20.82 3.62 -16.85
C ARG A 95 -20.60 4.72 -15.80
N PRO A 96 -19.36 5.17 -15.61
CA PRO A 96 -19.00 6.07 -14.51
C PRO A 96 -19.66 7.45 -14.64
N GLU A 97 -19.91 7.92 -15.86
CA GLU A 97 -20.65 9.17 -16.11
C GLU A 97 -22.10 9.08 -15.67
N ALA A 98 -22.81 8.00 -16.04
CA ALA A 98 -24.21 7.79 -15.65
C ALA A 98 -24.33 7.64 -14.12
N LEU A 99 -23.37 6.94 -13.49
CA LEU A 99 -23.32 6.83 -12.04
C LEU A 99 -23.06 8.16 -11.35
N ARG A 100 -22.11 8.95 -11.85
CA ARG A 100 -21.82 10.29 -11.34
C ARG A 100 -23.02 11.23 -11.49
N GLU A 101 -23.70 11.20 -12.64
CA GLU A 101 -24.90 11.99 -12.88
C GLU A 101 -26.03 11.57 -11.93
N CYS A 102 -26.26 10.26 -11.75
CA CYS A 102 -27.25 9.76 -10.80
C CYS A 102 -26.95 10.22 -9.36
N LEU A 103 -25.68 10.10 -8.94
CA LEU A 103 -25.23 10.49 -7.60
C LEU A 103 -25.24 12.01 -7.38
N SER A 104 -25.19 12.83 -8.44
CA SER A 104 -25.16 14.30 -8.31
C SER A 104 -26.41 14.89 -7.64
N GLY A 105 -27.56 14.20 -7.73
CA GLY A 105 -28.80 14.57 -7.07
C GLY A 105 -28.99 13.95 -5.68
N VAL A 106 -28.08 13.09 -5.25
CA VAL A 106 -28.11 12.47 -3.92
C VAL A 106 -27.21 13.32 -3.01
N PRO A 107 -27.66 13.70 -1.79
CA PRO A 107 -26.77 14.33 -0.82
C PRO A 107 -25.53 13.46 -0.68
N GLU A 108 -24.35 14.00 -1.02
CA GLU A 108 -23.12 13.24 -0.93
C GLU A 108 -23.04 12.61 0.45
N VAL A 109 -22.70 11.32 0.51
CA VAL A 109 -22.32 10.72 1.80
C VAL A 109 -21.17 11.58 2.29
N GLU A 110 -21.43 12.37 3.32
CA GLU A 110 -20.52 13.39 3.80
C GLU A 110 -19.36 12.68 4.50
N TYR A 111 -18.47 12.10 3.71
CA TYR A 111 -17.29 11.35 4.13
C TYR A 111 -16.36 12.18 5.04
N TRP A 112 -16.49 13.50 4.98
CA TRP A 112 -15.84 14.42 5.89
C TRP A 112 -16.34 14.30 7.34
N LYS A 113 -17.57 13.80 7.58
CA LYS A 113 -18.15 13.63 8.93
C LYS A 113 -17.30 12.73 9.80
N GLY A 114 -16.88 11.55 9.31
CA GLY A 114 -16.03 10.67 10.11
C GLY A 114 -14.63 11.25 10.35
N MET A 115 -14.09 12.01 9.38
CA MET A 115 -12.82 12.74 9.56
C MET A 115 -12.94 13.83 10.62
N VAL A 116 -13.98 14.67 10.56
CA VAL A 116 -14.24 15.73 11.54
C VAL A 116 -14.57 15.16 12.91
N ALA A 117 -15.38 14.10 12.97
CA ALA A 117 -15.67 13.39 14.21
C ALA A 117 -14.41 12.77 14.82
N THR A 118 -13.51 12.23 13.99
CA THR A 118 -12.20 11.75 14.45
C THR A 118 -11.33 12.90 14.95
N ALA A 119 -11.29 14.04 14.26
CA ALA A 119 -10.57 15.22 14.72
C ALA A 119 -11.12 15.74 16.06
N ALA A 120 -12.45 15.79 16.22
CA ALA A 120 -13.12 16.14 17.47
C ALA A 120 -12.79 15.13 18.58
N LEU A 121 -12.78 13.83 18.28
CA LEU A 121 -12.37 12.76 19.20
C LEU A 121 -10.92 12.99 19.69
N LEU A 122 -9.99 13.29 18.78
CA LEU A 122 -8.60 13.59 19.13
C LEU A 122 -8.48 14.87 19.97
N ALA A 123 -9.27 15.91 19.67
CA ALA A 123 -9.33 17.13 20.46
C ALA A 123 -9.85 16.86 21.88
N VAL A 124 -10.92 16.06 22.02
CA VAL A 124 -11.44 15.62 23.33
C VAL A 124 -10.41 14.79 24.08
N ALA A 125 -9.70 13.88 23.41
CA ALA A 125 -8.60 13.12 24.02
C ALA A 125 -7.48 14.03 24.55
N ALA A 126 -7.12 15.08 23.79
CA ALA A 126 -6.15 16.08 24.21
C ALA A 126 -6.64 16.90 25.41
N LEU A 127 -7.92 17.30 25.44
CA LEU A 127 -8.54 18.00 26.58
C LEU A 127 -8.58 17.11 27.83
N VAL A 128 -8.96 15.84 27.69
CA VAL A 128 -8.93 14.86 28.79
C VAL A 128 -7.51 14.70 29.30
N PHE A 129 -6.52 14.50 28.43
CA PHE A 129 -5.11 14.46 28.83
C PHE A 129 -4.68 15.73 29.58
N TRP A 130 -5.14 16.90 29.12
CA TRP A 130 -4.87 18.17 29.75
C TRP A 130 -5.45 18.22 31.17
N TRP A 131 -6.72 17.86 31.38
CA TRP A 131 -7.38 18.01 32.69
C TRP A 131 -7.10 16.90 33.70
N LEU A 132 -6.77 15.69 33.24
CA LEU A 132 -6.67 14.50 34.08
C LEU A 132 -5.66 14.63 35.25
N PRO A 133 -4.47 15.25 35.11
CA PRO A 133 -3.56 15.45 36.23
C PRO A 133 -4.12 16.37 37.33
N ARG A 134 -4.78 17.47 36.97
CA ARG A 134 -5.37 18.42 37.91
C ARG A 134 -6.54 17.80 38.66
N TRP A 135 -7.37 17.05 37.92
CA TRP A 135 -8.45 16.28 38.51
C TRP A 135 -7.90 15.30 39.55
N ARG A 136 -6.85 14.57 39.19
CA ARG A 136 -6.21 13.60 40.07
C ARG A 136 -5.61 14.23 41.33
N GLU A 137 -4.96 15.38 41.21
CA GLU A 137 -4.40 16.14 42.36
C GLU A 137 -5.51 16.64 43.31
N ARG A 138 -6.69 17.00 42.78
CA ARG A 138 -7.84 17.43 43.61
C ARG A 138 -8.52 16.26 44.32
N TRP A 139 -8.54 15.07 43.70
CA TRP A 139 -9.25 13.90 44.21
C TRP A 139 -8.44 13.07 45.20
N HIS A 140 -7.14 12.89 44.95
CA HIS A 140 -6.27 12.21 45.91
C HIS A 140 -5.71 13.27 46.86
N ARG A 141 -6.11 13.18 48.13
CA ARG A 141 -5.63 14.02 49.26
C ARG A 141 -4.14 13.79 49.55
N THR A 142 -3.30 14.02 48.54
CA THR A 142 -1.86 13.83 48.59
C THR A 142 -1.24 14.93 49.43
N LEU A 143 -0.29 14.56 50.27
CA LEU A 143 0.37 15.48 51.20
C LEU A 143 1.72 15.94 50.62
N PRO A 144 2.11 17.22 50.77
CA PRO A 144 3.47 17.66 50.47
C PRO A 144 4.50 16.88 51.32
N ILE A 145 5.70 16.65 50.81
CA ILE A 145 6.73 15.92 51.60
C ILE A 145 7.04 16.60 52.94
N ALA A 146 7.05 17.93 52.97
CA ALA A 146 7.33 18.70 54.19
C ALA A 146 6.38 18.39 55.35
N THR A 147 5.18 17.86 55.09
CA THR A 147 4.24 17.49 56.18
C THR A 147 4.50 16.10 56.76
N VAL A 148 5.24 15.24 56.04
CA VAL A 148 5.53 13.85 56.43
C VAL A 148 6.99 13.69 56.89
N ASP A 149 7.90 14.47 56.33
CA ASP A 149 9.34 14.43 56.59
C ASP A 149 9.75 15.46 57.64
N ARG A 150 9.58 15.13 58.92
CA ARG A 150 9.89 16.04 60.04
C ARG A 150 11.38 16.37 60.18
N ASP A 151 12.24 15.40 59.82
CA ASP A 151 13.69 15.50 60.03
C ASP A 151 14.45 15.95 58.76
N GLY A 152 13.74 16.19 57.65
CA GLY A 152 14.32 16.62 56.37
C GLY A 152 15.10 15.52 55.60
N GLY A 153 15.26 14.33 56.20
CA GLY A 153 16.04 13.25 55.64
C GLY A 153 15.45 12.67 54.36
N LEU A 154 14.12 12.62 54.21
CA LEU A 154 13.49 12.19 52.95
C LEU A 154 13.71 13.20 51.83
N ALA A 155 13.54 14.48 52.12
CA ALA A 155 13.74 15.56 51.17
C ALA A 155 15.19 15.60 50.66
N ALA A 156 16.18 15.40 51.54
CA ALA A 156 17.59 15.33 51.18
C ALA A 156 17.88 14.13 50.25
N GLU A 157 17.42 12.93 50.59
CA GLU A 157 17.63 11.73 49.76
C GLU A 157 16.96 11.87 48.38
N LEU A 158 15.76 12.43 48.31
CA LEU A 158 15.08 12.68 47.03
C LEU A 158 15.78 13.76 46.19
N ALA A 159 16.38 14.76 46.84
CA ALA A 159 17.19 15.76 46.14
C ALA A 159 18.46 15.13 45.53
N GLU A 160 19.12 14.25 46.27
CA GLU A 160 20.27 13.46 45.79
C GLU A 160 19.88 12.59 44.58
N LEU A 161 18.80 11.80 44.68
CA LEU A 161 18.34 10.95 43.58
C LEU A 161 17.93 11.76 42.34
N ARG A 162 17.33 12.94 42.54
CA ARG A 162 16.99 13.88 41.45
C ARG A 162 18.24 14.41 40.76
N GLU A 163 19.28 14.73 41.51
CA GLU A 163 20.58 15.18 41.00
C GLU A 163 21.25 14.08 40.18
N ILE A 164 21.31 12.85 40.70
CA ILE A 164 21.81 11.67 39.99
C ILE A 164 21.08 11.48 38.65
N ALA A 165 19.75 11.64 38.66
CA ALA A 165 18.93 11.48 37.45
C ALA A 165 19.02 12.68 36.48
N GLY A 166 19.64 13.80 36.89
CA GLY A 166 19.71 15.04 36.10
C GLY A 166 18.33 15.58 35.73
N ILE A 167 17.40 15.59 36.69
CA ILE A 167 16.01 16.01 36.53
C ILE A 167 15.81 17.44 37.08
N ASP A 168 14.93 18.20 36.43
CA ASP A 168 14.63 19.60 36.77
C ASP A 168 14.21 19.77 38.25
N PRO A 169 14.74 20.78 38.96
CA PRO A 169 14.37 21.06 40.34
C PRO A 169 12.88 21.32 40.60
N ARG A 170 12.13 21.69 39.56
CA ARG A 170 10.68 22.00 39.62
C ARG A 170 9.80 20.76 39.80
N VAL A 171 10.36 19.55 39.74
CA VAL A 171 9.61 18.31 40.02
C VAL A 171 9.18 18.29 41.48
N ARG A 172 7.87 18.21 41.70
CA ARG A 172 7.27 18.17 43.04
C ARG A 172 7.23 16.73 43.55
N PHE A 173 7.50 16.51 44.82
CA PHE A 173 7.28 15.22 45.46
C PHE A 173 6.12 15.33 46.45
N ARG A 174 5.25 14.33 46.46
CA ARG A 174 4.08 14.22 47.35
C ARG A 174 3.96 12.80 47.89
N VAL A 175 3.20 12.63 48.97
CA VAL A 175 2.91 11.33 49.58
C VAL A 175 1.41 11.06 49.49
N ASP A 176 1.03 9.85 49.06
CA ASP A 176 -0.34 9.35 49.17
C ASP A 176 -0.45 8.45 50.41
N PRO A 177 -0.98 8.97 51.54
CA PRO A 177 -1.06 8.21 52.79
C PRO A 177 -2.07 7.04 52.70
N ALA A 178 -3.02 7.09 51.77
CA ALA A 178 -4.06 6.07 51.64
C ALA A 178 -3.57 4.80 50.92
N ARG A 179 -2.43 4.86 50.21
CA ARG A 179 -1.89 3.72 49.47
C ARG A 179 -0.80 3.02 50.26
N THR A 180 -1.06 1.77 50.67
CA THR A 180 -0.14 0.93 51.45
C THR A 180 0.82 0.09 50.59
N THR A 181 0.78 0.20 49.26
CA THR A 181 1.69 -0.54 48.39
C THR A 181 3.10 0.08 48.36
N ALA A 182 4.14 -0.73 48.21
CA ALA A 182 5.53 -0.28 48.12
C ALA A 182 5.89 0.20 46.70
N GLY A 183 5.17 1.21 46.20
CA GLY A 183 5.36 1.79 44.88
C GLY A 183 5.26 3.31 44.87
N ALA A 184 5.42 3.88 43.69
CA ALA A 184 5.22 5.29 43.45
C ALA A 184 4.48 5.49 42.13
N VAL A 185 4.01 6.70 41.87
CA VAL A 185 3.39 7.06 40.61
C VAL A 185 3.75 8.47 40.22
N VAL A 186 4.12 8.65 38.96
CA VAL A 186 4.38 9.98 38.39
C VAL A 186 3.20 10.45 37.57
N TYR A 187 2.80 11.71 37.80
CA TYR A 187 1.78 12.39 37.00
C TYR A 187 2.13 13.85 36.80
N GLY A 188 1.49 14.48 35.82
CA GLY A 188 1.77 15.86 35.42
C GLY A 188 1.89 15.97 33.91
N ARG A 189 2.36 17.13 33.45
CA ARG A 189 2.48 17.41 32.01
C ARG A 189 3.47 18.53 31.73
N ALA A 190 4.04 18.54 30.53
CA ALA A 190 4.80 19.67 29.98
C ALA A 190 5.89 20.23 30.92
N GLY A 191 6.66 19.35 31.56
CA GLY A 191 7.72 19.72 32.50
C GLY A 191 7.26 19.97 33.94
N LEU A 192 5.95 20.13 34.19
CA LEU A 192 5.38 20.26 35.53
C LEU A 192 4.90 18.90 36.01
N TYR A 193 5.82 18.15 36.63
CA TYR A 193 5.56 16.80 37.10
C TYR A 193 5.53 16.70 38.63
N THR A 194 4.79 15.70 39.11
CA THR A 194 4.64 15.37 40.51
C THR A 194 4.89 13.87 40.68
N VAL A 195 5.88 13.52 41.49
CA VAL A 195 6.17 12.15 41.91
C VAL A 195 5.42 11.90 43.21
N CYS A 196 4.50 10.96 43.20
CA CYS A 196 3.69 10.62 44.36
C CYS A 196 4.14 9.28 44.95
N LEU A 197 4.74 9.33 46.13
CA LEU A 197 5.21 8.15 46.86
C LEU A 197 4.04 7.55 47.62
N HIS A 198 3.84 6.23 47.55
CA HIS A 198 2.86 5.56 48.38
C HIS A 198 3.42 5.35 49.80
N ASN A 199 2.55 5.33 50.80
CA ASN A 199 2.97 5.11 52.19
C ASN A 199 3.77 3.82 52.39
N GLY A 200 3.38 2.73 51.71
CA GLY A 200 4.11 1.46 51.79
C GLY A 200 5.57 1.55 51.31
N LEU A 201 5.87 2.48 50.41
CA LEU A 201 7.24 2.70 49.93
C LEU A 201 8.09 3.43 50.99
N LEU A 202 7.48 4.33 51.77
CA LEU A 202 8.14 5.01 52.89
C LEU A 202 8.46 4.03 54.03
N VAL A 203 7.57 3.08 54.31
CA VAL A 203 7.85 1.99 55.25
C VAL A 203 9.02 1.15 54.75
N ARG A 204 9.03 0.81 53.45
CA ARG A 204 10.12 0.04 52.83
C ARG A 204 11.46 0.77 52.88
N ARG A 205 11.49 2.11 52.87
CA ARG A 205 12.73 2.89 53.02
C ARG A 205 13.50 2.52 54.29
N GLY A 206 12.80 2.22 55.39
CA GLY A 206 13.45 1.84 56.66
C GLY A 206 14.00 0.41 56.66
N THR A 207 13.39 -0.51 55.90
CA THR A 207 13.77 -1.94 55.90
C THR A 207 14.62 -2.34 54.70
N ASP A 208 14.50 -1.64 53.59
CA ASP A 208 15.16 -1.88 52.31
C ASP A 208 15.39 -0.53 51.59
N PRO A 209 16.39 0.27 52.04
CA PRO A 209 16.70 1.57 51.44
C PRO A 209 17.06 1.47 49.95
N GLU A 210 17.75 0.41 49.56
CA GLU A 210 18.13 0.15 48.16
C GLU A 210 16.89 -0.10 47.29
N GLY A 211 15.91 -0.85 47.78
CA GLY A 211 14.61 -1.01 47.12
C GLY A 211 13.84 0.30 47.01
N PHE A 212 13.93 1.18 48.01
CA PHE A 212 13.36 2.54 47.93
C PHE A 212 14.05 3.36 46.83
N ARG A 213 15.38 3.45 46.84
CA ARG A 213 16.17 4.18 45.83
C ARG A 213 15.90 3.66 44.43
N ALA A 214 15.83 2.34 44.25
CA ALA A 214 15.53 1.71 42.96
C ALA A 214 14.16 2.11 42.40
N VAL A 215 13.12 2.14 43.23
CA VAL A 215 11.77 2.58 42.82
C VAL A 215 11.77 4.06 42.46
N VAL A 216 12.39 4.91 43.27
CA VAL A 216 12.44 6.36 42.98
C VAL A 216 13.23 6.64 41.71
N LEU A 217 14.40 6.00 41.51
CA LEU A 217 15.19 6.14 40.28
C LEU A 217 14.40 5.67 39.05
N HIS A 218 13.61 4.60 39.15
CA HIS A 218 12.70 4.16 38.08
C HIS A 218 11.65 5.22 37.73
N GLU A 219 10.99 5.81 38.72
CA GLU A 219 10.02 6.89 38.50
C GLU A 219 10.67 8.15 37.91
N LEU A 220 11.89 8.51 38.35
CA LEU A 220 12.66 9.61 37.76
C LEU A 220 13.08 9.29 36.32
N ALA A 221 13.24 8.02 35.97
CA ALA A 221 13.59 7.59 34.63
C ALA A 221 12.46 7.87 33.65
N HIS A 222 11.22 7.69 34.07
CA HIS A 222 10.03 8.08 33.31
C HIS A 222 10.03 9.59 33.00
N LEU A 223 10.38 10.42 33.99
CA LEU A 223 10.51 11.87 33.80
C LEU A 223 11.60 12.22 32.79
N ARG A 224 12.78 11.60 32.91
CA ARG A 224 13.89 11.82 31.97
C ARG A 224 13.49 11.44 30.56
N ASN A 225 12.80 10.30 30.40
CA ASN A 225 12.35 9.78 29.12
C ASN A 225 11.12 10.52 28.56
N ARG A 226 10.53 11.47 29.32
CA ARG A 226 9.29 12.19 28.96
C ARG A 226 8.14 11.26 28.56
N ASP A 227 8.14 10.06 29.10
CA ASP A 227 7.21 9.01 28.70
C ASP A 227 5.93 9.00 29.55
N VAL A 228 5.92 9.78 30.63
CA VAL A 228 4.74 10.14 31.44
C VAL A 228 3.68 10.81 30.57
N ASP A 229 4.07 11.74 29.69
CA ASP A 229 3.14 12.41 28.78
C ASP A 229 2.48 11.41 27.83
N PHE A 230 3.25 10.47 27.26
CA PHE A 230 2.72 9.41 26.40
C PHE A 230 1.84 8.40 27.15
N ALA A 231 2.16 8.09 28.42
CA ALA A 231 1.36 7.24 29.30
C ALA A 231 -0.07 7.78 29.48
N TRP A 232 -0.14 9.05 29.85
CA TRP A 232 -1.38 9.73 30.15
C TRP A 232 -2.15 10.04 28.87
N SER A 233 -1.46 10.47 27.81
CA SER A 233 -2.06 10.69 26.50
C SER A 233 -2.66 9.41 25.92
N SER A 234 -1.94 8.28 25.97
CA SER A 234 -2.47 6.99 25.48
C SER A 234 -3.66 6.49 26.30
N THR A 235 -3.69 6.78 27.60
CA THR A 235 -4.83 6.42 28.46
C THR A 235 -6.06 7.29 28.19
N ALA A 236 -5.87 8.59 27.98
CA ALA A 236 -6.94 9.50 27.57
C ALA A 236 -7.50 9.11 26.20
N LEU A 237 -6.60 8.93 25.22
CA LEU A 237 -6.94 8.50 23.86
C LEU A 237 -7.74 7.20 23.85
N TRP A 238 -7.30 6.18 24.58
CA TRP A 238 -8.03 4.91 24.67
C TRP A 238 -9.43 5.07 25.22
N ARG A 239 -9.60 5.81 26.32
CA ARG A 239 -10.93 6.01 26.95
C ARG A 239 -11.88 6.75 26.01
N VAL A 240 -11.37 7.79 25.35
CA VAL A 240 -12.14 8.61 24.42
C VAL A 240 -12.48 7.83 23.14
N PHE A 241 -11.53 7.04 22.62
CA PHE A 241 -11.77 6.11 21.50
C PHE A 241 -12.88 5.10 21.82
N VAL A 242 -12.81 4.45 22.98
CA VAL A 242 -13.85 3.48 23.40
C VAL A 242 -15.22 4.15 23.48
N LEU A 243 -15.29 5.32 24.12
CA LEU A 243 -16.57 6.00 24.36
C LEU A 243 -17.16 6.61 23.09
N LEU A 244 -16.36 7.26 22.26
CA LEU A 244 -16.84 8.09 21.15
C LEU A 244 -16.80 7.42 19.78
N ALA A 245 -15.99 6.39 19.57
CA ALA A 245 -15.93 5.67 18.29
C ALA A 245 -16.47 4.23 18.42
N LEU A 246 -15.92 3.45 19.35
CA LEU A 246 -16.24 2.03 19.45
C LEU A 246 -17.68 1.76 19.88
N LEU A 247 -18.13 2.35 21.00
CA LEU A 247 -19.48 2.08 21.52
C LEU A 247 -20.58 2.52 20.53
N PRO A 248 -20.52 3.71 19.91
CA PRO A 248 -21.47 4.09 18.88
C PRO A 248 -21.48 3.12 17.69
N PHE A 249 -20.31 2.72 17.19
CA PHE A 249 -20.20 1.75 16.10
C PHE A 249 -20.83 0.39 16.43
N LEU A 250 -20.48 -0.18 17.59
CA LEU A 250 -21.05 -1.48 18.01
C LEU A 250 -22.57 -1.38 18.20
N PHE A 251 -23.05 -0.25 18.72
CA PHE A 251 -24.48 -0.02 18.92
C PHE A 251 -25.21 0.10 17.58
N THR A 252 -24.73 0.92 16.64
CA THR A 252 -25.39 1.13 15.35
C THR A 252 -25.39 -0.13 14.51
N THR A 253 -24.22 -0.73 14.27
CA THR A 253 -24.07 -1.94 13.44
C THR A 253 -24.75 -3.14 14.10
N GLY A 254 -24.61 -3.30 15.42
CA GLY A 254 -25.25 -4.38 16.18
C GLY A 254 -26.78 -4.28 16.15
N ARG A 255 -27.35 -3.08 16.31
CA ARG A 255 -28.79 -2.86 16.22
C ARG A 255 -29.32 -3.23 14.83
N ILE A 256 -28.66 -2.79 13.76
CA ILE A 256 -29.07 -3.10 12.37
C ILE A 256 -29.04 -4.63 12.15
N LEU A 257 -27.96 -5.29 12.59
CA LEU A 257 -27.83 -6.74 12.48
C LEU A 257 -28.94 -7.48 13.22
N VAL A 258 -29.21 -7.10 14.48
CA VAL A 258 -30.29 -7.71 15.28
C VAL A 258 -31.66 -7.47 14.65
N THR A 259 -31.93 -6.27 14.13
CA THR A 259 -33.22 -5.99 13.46
C THR A 259 -33.42 -6.84 12.21
N GLY A 260 -32.38 -7.02 11.39
CA GLY A 260 -32.44 -7.87 10.20
C GLY A 260 -32.64 -9.35 10.53
N LEU A 261 -31.83 -9.89 11.46
CA LEU A 261 -31.92 -11.29 11.89
C LEU A 261 -33.26 -11.61 12.59
N SER A 262 -33.89 -10.61 13.22
CA SER A 262 -35.22 -10.77 13.82
C SER A 262 -36.38 -10.80 12.82
N GLY A 263 -36.11 -10.68 11.51
CA GLY A 263 -37.13 -10.65 10.46
C GLY A 263 -37.95 -9.36 10.42
N ARG A 264 -37.56 -8.34 11.21
CA ARG A 264 -38.26 -7.04 11.28
C ARG A 264 -37.86 -6.07 10.18
N SER A 265 -36.84 -6.39 9.39
CA SER A 265 -36.40 -5.56 8.27
C SER A 265 -37.07 -6.01 6.98
N SER A 266 -37.69 -5.07 6.27
CA SER A 266 -38.21 -5.27 4.91
C SER A 266 -37.13 -5.09 3.83
N SER A 267 -35.93 -4.66 4.22
CA SER A 267 -34.85 -4.28 3.30
C SER A 267 -34.50 -5.43 2.34
N PRO A 268 -34.34 -5.15 1.03
CA PRO A 268 -34.03 -6.17 0.02
C PRO A 268 -32.63 -6.77 0.19
N PHE A 269 -31.79 -6.17 1.04
CA PHE A 269 -30.42 -6.60 1.29
C PHE A 269 -30.32 -7.78 2.27
N TRP A 270 -31.43 -8.23 2.88
CA TRP A 270 -31.41 -9.41 3.75
C TRP A 270 -31.68 -10.70 2.96
N PRO A 271 -30.89 -11.77 3.17
CA PRO A 271 -29.89 -11.95 4.22
C PRO A 271 -28.45 -11.52 3.86
N GLY A 272 -28.13 -11.10 2.64
CA GLY A 272 -26.76 -10.74 2.21
C GLY A 272 -26.03 -9.75 3.14
N ALA A 273 -26.73 -8.71 3.59
CA ALA A 273 -26.24 -7.72 4.56
C ALA A 273 -25.82 -8.31 5.91
N ALA A 274 -26.37 -9.48 6.30
CA ALA A 274 -25.99 -10.16 7.54
C ALA A 274 -24.49 -10.49 7.55
N SER A 275 -23.98 -10.99 6.42
CA SER A 275 -22.55 -11.34 6.26
C SER A 275 -21.68 -10.10 6.41
N LEU A 276 -22.02 -9.03 5.68
CA LEU A 276 -21.29 -7.75 5.69
C LEU A 276 -21.27 -7.09 7.07
N LEU A 277 -22.42 -7.05 7.76
CA LEU A 277 -22.53 -6.46 9.10
C LEU A 277 -21.81 -7.31 10.15
N THR A 278 -21.92 -8.63 10.07
CA THR A 278 -21.19 -9.56 10.95
C THR A 278 -19.68 -9.38 10.79
N TYR A 279 -19.22 -9.31 9.53
CA TYR A 279 -17.84 -9.02 9.21
C TYR A 279 -17.40 -7.67 9.76
N SER A 280 -18.19 -6.62 9.57
CA SER A 280 -17.91 -5.28 10.09
C SER A 280 -17.74 -5.28 11.61
N LEU A 281 -18.61 -5.98 12.35
CA LEU A 281 -18.48 -6.14 13.81
C LEU A 281 -17.19 -6.88 14.19
N LEU A 282 -16.90 -7.99 13.51
CA LEU A 282 -15.68 -8.76 13.77
C LEU A 282 -14.42 -7.93 13.49
N SER A 283 -14.38 -7.24 12.35
CA SER A 283 -13.31 -6.30 12.00
C SER A 283 -13.17 -5.18 13.04
N GLY A 284 -14.29 -4.63 13.52
CA GLY A 284 -14.30 -3.67 14.62
C GLY A 284 -13.68 -4.22 15.90
N LEU A 285 -14.01 -5.45 16.30
CA LEU A 285 -13.39 -6.11 17.46
C LEU A 285 -11.89 -6.35 17.27
N VAL A 286 -11.46 -6.71 16.06
CA VAL A 286 -10.04 -6.88 15.73
C VAL A 286 -9.30 -5.54 15.79
N LEU A 287 -9.90 -4.44 15.28
CA LEU A 287 -9.34 -3.09 15.43
C LEU A 287 -9.13 -2.70 16.89
N VAL A 288 -10.11 -2.98 17.76
CA VAL A 288 -9.99 -2.73 19.21
C VAL A 288 -8.84 -3.52 19.81
N ALA A 289 -8.72 -4.81 19.45
CA ALA A 289 -7.61 -5.64 19.89
C ALA A 289 -6.26 -5.07 19.44
N LEU A 290 -6.15 -4.59 18.19
CA LEU A 290 -4.94 -3.98 17.64
C LEU A 290 -4.56 -2.66 18.36
N VAL A 291 -5.54 -1.80 18.62
CA VAL A 291 -5.34 -0.57 19.41
C VAL A 291 -4.84 -0.92 20.81
N HIS A 292 -5.49 -1.89 21.48
CA HIS A 292 -5.09 -2.34 22.82
C HIS A 292 -3.68 -2.94 22.82
N LEU A 293 -3.34 -3.78 21.84
CA LEU A 293 -2.00 -4.36 21.69
C LEU A 293 -0.93 -3.29 21.48
N THR A 294 -1.22 -2.27 20.67
CA THR A 294 -0.31 -1.13 20.43
C THR A 294 -0.09 -0.33 21.71
N ARG A 295 -1.17 -0.08 22.46
CA ARG A 295 -1.10 0.58 23.76
C ARG A 295 -0.31 -0.26 24.77
N ALA A 296 -0.58 -1.56 24.85
CA ALA A 296 0.12 -2.46 25.75
C ALA A 296 1.62 -2.55 25.42
N ASP A 297 2.01 -2.55 24.13
CA ASP A 297 3.41 -2.51 23.72
C ASP A 297 4.11 -1.21 24.11
N LEU A 298 3.46 -0.06 23.88
CA LEU A 298 3.94 1.25 24.33
C LEU A 298 4.19 1.26 25.85
N LEU A 299 3.21 0.82 26.64
CA LEU A 299 3.30 0.80 28.10
C LEU A 299 4.40 -0.15 28.57
N ARG A 300 4.48 -1.37 28.05
CA ARG A 300 5.54 -2.32 28.46
C ARG A 300 6.95 -1.81 28.15
N ARG A 301 7.17 -1.28 26.94
CA ARG A 301 8.49 -0.81 26.50
C ARG A 301 8.97 0.38 27.30
N ARG A 302 8.05 1.22 27.76
CA ARG A 302 8.34 2.33 28.66
C ARG A 302 8.97 1.84 29.97
N GLU A 303 8.35 0.86 30.61
CA GLU A 303 8.82 0.29 31.87
C GLU A 303 10.23 -0.31 31.71
N LEU A 304 10.48 -1.03 30.61
CA LEU A 304 11.80 -1.62 30.34
C LEU A 304 12.90 -0.57 30.13
N HIS A 305 12.58 0.56 29.49
CA HIS A 305 13.51 1.69 29.34
C HIS A 305 13.77 2.40 30.67
N ALA A 306 12.74 2.54 31.50
CA ALA A 306 12.89 3.10 32.84
C ALA A 306 13.75 2.20 33.75
N ASP A 307 13.57 0.87 33.67
CA ASP A 307 14.41 -0.10 34.37
C ASP A 307 15.88 0.02 33.99
N ALA A 308 16.17 -0.02 32.69
CA ALA A 308 17.54 0.07 32.19
C ALA A 308 18.20 1.38 32.62
N GLN A 309 17.46 2.49 32.54
CA GLN A 309 17.96 3.80 32.94
C GLN A 309 18.17 3.90 34.46
N ALA A 310 17.26 3.37 35.27
CA ALA A 310 17.43 3.33 36.73
C ALA A 310 18.68 2.56 37.15
N VAL A 311 18.96 1.42 36.51
CA VAL A 311 20.19 0.65 36.75
C VAL A 311 21.44 1.43 36.33
N THR A 312 21.40 2.17 35.21
CA THR A 312 22.53 3.04 34.82
C THR A 312 22.77 4.21 35.79
N TRP A 313 21.79 4.55 36.63
CA TRP A 313 21.88 5.54 37.69
C TRP A 313 22.25 4.95 39.06
N GLY A 314 22.60 3.66 39.12
CA GLY A 314 23.07 3.01 40.33
C GLY A 314 22.02 2.19 41.08
N ALA A 315 20.81 2.02 40.56
CA ALA A 315 19.85 1.09 41.17
C ALA A 315 20.36 -0.37 41.11
N LEU A 316 20.29 -1.09 42.23
CA LEU A 316 20.76 -2.48 42.32
C LEU A 316 19.90 -3.43 41.45
N PRO A 317 20.47 -4.11 40.44
CA PRO A 317 19.71 -5.02 39.56
C PRO A 317 19.01 -6.18 40.31
N ALA A 318 19.52 -6.57 41.48
CA ALA A 318 18.95 -7.61 42.33
C ALA A 318 17.52 -7.29 42.78
N GLY A 319 17.12 -6.02 42.83
CA GLY A 319 15.74 -5.60 43.13
C GLY A 319 14.71 -6.11 42.10
N TRP A 320 15.15 -6.54 40.91
CA TRP A 320 14.32 -7.12 39.86
C TRP A 320 14.33 -8.67 39.85
N ASP A 321 15.07 -9.34 40.75
CA ASP A 321 15.13 -10.80 40.90
C ASP A 321 13.97 -11.38 41.73
N GLN A 322 12.73 -10.98 41.40
CA GLN A 322 11.56 -11.57 42.03
C GLN A 322 11.22 -12.95 41.42
N PRO A 323 10.87 -13.96 42.25
CA PRO A 323 10.45 -15.27 41.77
C PRO A 323 9.16 -15.16 40.96
N GLU A 324 9.12 -15.81 39.80
CA GLU A 324 7.88 -15.92 39.03
C GLU A 324 7.07 -17.12 39.50
N GLY A 325 5.79 -16.90 39.78
CA GLY A 325 4.85 -18.01 40.01
C GLY A 325 4.72 -18.93 38.78
N PRO A 326 4.26 -20.18 38.97
CA PRO A 326 4.21 -21.19 37.92
C PRO A 326 3.43 -20.74 36.66
N ARG A 327 3.94 -21.12 35.48
CA ARG A 327 3.49 -20.63 34.15
C ARG A 327 2.57 -21.64 33.45
N ALA A 328 1.26 -21.38 33.41
CA ALA A 328 0.30 -22.12 32.57
C ALA A 328 0.36 -21.70 31.08
N ARG A 329 0.05 -22.60 30.13
CA ARG A 329 0.09 -22.31 28.67
C ARG A 329 -0.87 -21.18 28.24
N LEU A 330 -2.07 -21.10 28.81
CA LEU A 330 -3.06 -20.04 28.55
C LEU A 330 -2.57 -18.63 28.95
N ARG A 331 -1.61 -18.52 29.88
CA ARG A 331 -1.01 -17.23 30.27
C ARG A 331 -0.10 -16.62 29.19
N ARG A 332 0.31 -17.37 28.15
CA ARG A 332 1.17 -16.83 27.07
C ARG A 332 0.45 -15.79 26.20
N VAL A 333 -0.82 -16.00 25.87
CA VAL A 333 -1.61 -15.02 25.12
C VAL A 333 -1.92 -13.81 26.00
N GLY A 334 -2.26 -14.06 27.27
CA GLY A 334 -2.44 -12.99 28.26
C GLY A 334 -1.22 -12.08 28.43
N HIS A 335 0.00 -12.57 28.14
CA HIS A 335 1.21 -11.73 28.17
C HIS A 335 1.15 -10.56 27.18
N LEU A 336 0.58 -10.76 25.99
CA LEU A 336 0.47 -9.70 24.98
C LEU A 336 -0.53 -8.61 25.38
N LEU A 337 -1.53 -8.97 26.19
CA LEU A 337 -2.57 -8.05 26.67
C LEU A 337 -2.17 -7.28 27.92
N ARG A 338 -1.10 -7.68 28.62
CA ARG A 338 -0.60 -6.98 29.82
C ARG A 338 0.10 -5.69 29.44
N THR A 339 -0.19 -4.64 30.19
CA THR A 339 0.43 -3.32 30.06
C THR A 339 1.79 -3.21 30.77
N HIS A 340 2.10 -4.14 31.66
CA HIS A 340 3.39 -4.22 32.36
C HIS A 340 4.17 -5.47 31.95
N PRO A 341 5.50 -5.37 31.80
CA PRO A 341 6.34 -6.51 31.48
C PRO A 341 6.41 -7.49 32.65
N GLY A 342 6.60 -8.78 32.36
CA GLY A 342 6.88 -9.77 33.40
C GLY A 342 8.27 -9.59 34.01
N TRP A 343 8.50 -10.10 35.22
CA TRP A 343 9.81 -10.00 35.89
C TRP A 343 10.96 -10.64 35.08
N ALA A 344 10.74 -11.77 34.39
CA ALA A 344 11.76 -12.35 33.52
C ALA A 344 12.06 -11.48 32.30
N GLU A 345 11.07 -10.75 31.77
CA GLU A 345 11.26 -9.82 30.66
C GLU A 345 12.11 -8.61 31.10
N ARG A 346 11.79 -8.03 32.28
CA ARG A 346 12.58 -6.96 32.90
C ARG A 346 14.04 -7.39 33.11
N ARG A 347 14.26 -8.57 33.69
CA ARG A 347 15.61 -9.13 33.88
C ARG A 347 16.34 -9.39 32.57
N ALA A 348 15.65 -9.91 31.56
CA ALA A 348 16.25 -10.13 30.25
C ALA A 348 16.65 -8.81 29.57
N ALA A 349 15.87 -7.75 29.74
CA ALA A 349 16.20 -6.42 29.25
C ALA A 349 17.42 -5.81 29.96
N LEU A 350 17.52 -6.00 31.29
CA LEU A 350 18.67 -5.53 32.06
C LEU A 350 19.97 -6.28 31.72
N ARG A 351 19.89 -7.59 31.46
CA ARG A 351 21.05 -8.41 31.07
C ARG A 351 21.55 -8.13 29.65
N ASP A 352 20.67 -7.68 28.77
CA ASP A 352 20.98 -7.44 27.35
C ASP A 352 20.25 -6.18 26.87
N PRO A 353 20.76 -4.97 27.22
CA PRO A 353 20.12 -3.70 26.88
C PRO A 353 19.96 -3.47 25.38
N ASP A 354 20.81 -4.11 24.56
CA ASP A 354 20.73 -4.04 23.11
C ASP A 354 19.40 -4.61 22.56
N ARG A 355 18.74 -5.51 23.31
CA ARG A 355 17.39 -6.02 22.97
C ARG A 355 16.31 -4.96 23.03
N LEU A 356 16.50 -3.90 23.81
CA LEU A 356 15.57 -2.78 23.82
C LEU A 356 15.56 -2.07 22.48
N SER A 357 16.73 -1.99 21.84
CA SER A 357 16.91 -1.40 20.51
C SER A 357 16.63 -2.37 19.35
N ALA A 358 16.44 -3.66 19.63
CA ALA A 358 16.20 -4.66 18.62
C ALA A 358 14.83 -4.46 17.96
N VAL A 359 14.74 -4.80 16.66
CA VAL A 359 13.50 -4.64 15.90
C VAL A 359 12.41 -5.55 16.48
N GLY A 360 11.42 -4.92 17.12
CA GLY A 360 10.27 -5.62 17.66
C GLY A 360 9.43 -6.22 16.54
N THR A 361 9.29 -7.54 16.52
CA THR A 361 8.31 -8.25 15.68
C THR A 361 6.90 -7.64 15.81
N PRO A 362 6.35 -7.43 17.03
CA PRO A 362 5.02 -6.85 17.19
C PRO A 362 4.94 -5.42 16.64
N GLN A 363 6.00 -4.64 16.80
CA GLN A 363 6.05 -3.27 16.28
C GLN A 363 5.96 -3.26 14.76
N MET A 364 6.73 -4.08 14.06
CA MET A 364 6.67 -4.14 12.59
C MET A 364 5.30 -4.63 12.11
N PHE A 365 4.72 -5.63 12.78
CA PHE A 365 3.35 -6.06 12.51
C PHE A 365 2.34 -4.93 12.65
N LEU A 366 2.34 -4.23 13.79
CA LEU A 366 1.41 -3.12 14.03
C LEU A 366 1.64 -1.96 13.05
N THR A 367 2.88 -1.66 12.66
CA THR A 367 3.19 -0.69 11.60
C THR A 367 2.57 -1.09 10.26
N GLY A 368 2.59 -2.38 9.92
CA GLY A 368 1.96 -2.90 8.71
C GLY A 368 0.45 -2.75 8.75
N VAL A 369 -0.17 -3.13 9.87
CA VAL A 369 -1.61 -2.97 10.07
C VAL A 369 -2.00 -1.49 9.96
N ALA A 370 -1.29 -0.60 10.65
CA ALA A 370 -1.52 0.84 10.58
C ALA A 370 -1.36 1.37 9.15
N GLY A 371 -0.38 0.88 8.40
CA GLY A 371 -0.16 1.28 7.00
C GLY A 371 -1.32 0.89 6.10
N SER A 372 -1.79 -0.36 6.17
CA SER A 372 -2.94 -0.80 5.36
C SER A 372 -4.24 -0.09 5.79
N LEU A 373 -4.50 0.08 7.08
CA LEU A 373 -5.68 0.84 7.54
C LEU A 373 -5.62 2.30 7.09
N LEU A 374 -4.44 2.93 7.12
CA LEU A 374 -4.27 4.32 6.70
C LEU A 374 -4.48 4.49 5.19
N VAL A 375 -3.95 3.60 4.34
CA VAL A 375 -4.16 3.72 2.89
C VAL A 375 -5.64 3.61 2.55
N ASN A 376 -6.36 2.67 3.17
CA ASN A 376 -7.80 2.50 2.99
C ASN A 376 -8.62 3.68 3.56
N ALA A 377 -8.24 4.22 4.73
CA ALA A 377 -8.92 5.38 5.31
C ALA A 377 -8.75 6.66 4.45
N LEU A 378 -7.64 6.78 3.71
CA LEU A 378 -7.39 7.91 2.82
C LEU A 378 -8.09 7.77 1.45
N GLU A 379 -8.54 6.58 1.03
CA GLU A 379 -9.34 6.38 -0.21
C GLU A 379 -10.63 7.19 -0.21
N VAL A 380 -11.12 7.50 0.98
CA VAL A 380 -12.30 8.32 1.22
C VAL A 380 -12.10 9.78 0.78
N ILE A 381 -10.86 10.21 0.52
CA ILE A 381 -10.53 11.57 0.06
C ILE A 381 -10.33 11.53 -1.47
N PRO A 382 -11.21 12.17 -2.29
CA PRO A 382 -11.21 11.98 -3.75
C PRO A 382 -9.92 12.41 -4.45
N ARG A 383 -9.42 13.63 -4.16
CA ARG A 383 -8.26 14.22 -4.85
C ARG A 383 -6.95 13.41 -4.71
N PRO A 384 -6.52 12.97 -3.51
CA PRO A 384 -5.33 12.16 -3.38
C PRO A 384 -5.50 10.72 -3.89
N ALA A 385 -6.73 10.20 -4.04
CA ALA A 385 -6.97 8.86 -4.57
C ALA A 385 -6.61 8.76 -6.07
N GLU A 386 -6.99 9.75 -6.89
CA GLU A 386 -6.79 9.74 -8.34
C GLU A 386 -5.30 9.66 -8.78
N LEU A 387 -4.39 10.20 -7.97
CA LEU A 387 -2.94 10.20 -8.25
C LEU A 387 -2.17 9.08 -7.53
N GLY A 388 -2.86 8.18 -6.83
CA GLY A 388 -2.21 7.22 -5.91
C GLY A 388 -1.49 7.91 -4.74
N GLY A 389 -1.94 9.11 -4.36
CA GLY A 389 -1.42 9.91 -3.25
C GLY A 389 -1.58 9.23 -1.90
N ASN A 390 -2.61 8.39 -1.72
CA ASN A 390 -2.84 7.65 -0.47
C ASN A 390 -1.71 6.65 -0.19
N ALA A 391 -1.28 5.90 -1.21
CA ALA A 391 -0.14 4.99 -1.10
C ALA A 391 1.15 5.77 -0.76
N TRP A 392 1.32 6.98 -1.32
CA TRP A 392 2.47 7.85 -1.03
C TRP A 392 2.50 8.30 0.42
N LEU A 393 1.39 8.85 0.93
CA LEU A 393 1.27 9.32 2.31
C LEU A 393 1.53 8.17 3.30
N THR A 394 0.94 7.00 3.03
CA THR A 394 1.18 5.79 3.84
C THR A 394 2.63 5.35 3.81
N ALA A 395 3.25 5.27 2.62
CA ALA A 395 4.65 4.89 2.51
C ALA A 395 5.58 5.91 3.18
N ALA A 396 5.28 7.21 3.07
CA ALA A 396 6.02 8.29 3.72
C ALA A 396 5.96 8.22 5.25
N LEU A 397 4.90 7.66 5.81
CA LEU A 397 4.80 7.38 7.25
C LEU A 397 5.57 6.10 7.65
N VAL A 398 5.38 5.02 6.90
CA VAL A 398 5.89 3.68 7.28
C VAL A 398 7.38 3.52 7.00
N ALA A 399 7.88 4.00 5.85
CA ALA A 399 9.25 3.77 5.42
C ALA A 399 10.31 4.40 6.35
N PRO A 400 10.14 5.63 6.89
CA PRO A 400 11.09 6.18 7.86
C PRO A 400 11.16 5.35 9.15
N VAL A 401 10.03 4.83 9.64
CA VAL A 401 10.01 3.96 10.82
C VAL A 401 10.80 2.68 10.54
N LEU A 402 10.53 2.03 9.40
CA LEU A 402 11.22 0.82 8.98
C LEU A 402 12.74 1.06 8.84
N TRP A 403 13.13 2.11 8.10
CA TRP A 403 14.52 2.47 7.86
C TRP A 403 15.27 2.85 9.14
N LEU A 404 14.72 3.75 9.97
CA LEU A 404 15.39 4.19 11.20
C LEU A 404 15.57 3.05 12.19
N VAL A 405 14.54 2.19 12.36
CA VAL A 405 14.60 1.06 13.28
C VAL A 405 15.62 0.03 12.81
N LEU A 406 15.60 -0.35 11.52
CA LEU A 406 16.57 -1.30 10.96
C LEU A 406 18.00 -0.75 10.96
N ARG A 407 18.18 0.52 10.60
CA ARG A 407 19.49 1.16 10.61
C ARG A 407 20.08 1.17 12.02
N ARG A 408 19.29 1.56 13.03
CA ARG A 408 19.72 1.54 14.43
C ARG A 408 20.04 0.13 14.90
N SER A 409 19.20 -0.86 14.59
CA SER A 409 19.46 -2.24 14.98
C SER A 409 20.72 -2.78 14.33
N VAL A 410 20.95 -2.49 13.04
CA VAL A 410 22.15 -2.93 12.31
C VAL A 410 23.42 -2.28 12.88
N LEU A 411 23.36 -1.00 13.27
CA LEU A 411 24.51 -0.28 13.84
C LEU A 411 24.88 -0.75 15.25
N ARG A 412 23.91 -1.29 16.01
CA ARG A 412 24.12 -1.77 17.39
C ARG A 412 24.31 -3.28 17.50
N ALA A 413 23.77 -4.06 16.56
CA ALA A 413 23.74 -5.50 16.71
C ALA A 413 25.13 -6.14 16.56
N THR A 414 25.52 -6.90 17.58
CA THR A 414 26.63 -7.87 17.50
C THR A 414 26.27 -9.05 16.58
N ARG A 415 24.98 -9.31 16.37
CA ARG A 415 24.45 -10.36 15.48
C ARG A 415 23.92 -9.80 14.16
N GLN A 416 24.00 -10.63 13.13
CA GLN A 416 23.70 -10.24 11.75
C GLN A 416 22.17 -10.12 11.48
N GLU A 417 21.55 -8.98 11.79
CA GLU A 417 20.13 -8.67 11.53
C GLU A 417 19.76 -8.53 10.04
N SER A 418 19.15 -9.55 9.42
CA SER A 418 18.93 -9.59 7.96
C SER A 418 17.80 -8.69 7.44
N GLY A 419 16.96 -8.13 8.32
CA GLY A 419 15.74 -7.39 7.96
C GLY A 419 14.55 -8.28 7.56
N LEU A 420 14.77 -9.56 7.22
CA LEU A 420 13.73 -10.45 6.69
C LEU A 420 12.59 -10.65 7.69
N ARG A 421 12.91 -10.92 8.95
CA ARG A 421 11.90 -11.11 10.00
C ARG A 421 11.07 -9.84 10.17
N ALA A 422 11.71 -8.67 10.25
CA ALA A 422 11.02 -7.40 10.39
C ALA A 422 10.05 -7.15 9.24
N GLY A 423 10.52 -7.33 8.00
CA GLY A 423 9.70 -7.12 6.82
C GLY A 423 8.58 -8.14 6.62
N LEU A 424 8.78 -9.41 6.97
CA LEU A 424 7.70 -10.41 6.96
C LEU A 424 6.60 -10.03 7.98
N TRP A 425 6.97 -9.60 9.18
CA TRP A 425 5.98 -9.14 10.16
C TRP A 425 5.28 -7.88 9.69
N LEU A 426 6.00 -6.93 9.07
CA LEU A 426 5.39 -5.76 8.42
C LEU A 426 4.36 -6.17 7.37
N GLY A 427 4.71 -7.08 6.45
CA GLY A 427 3.80 -7.52 5.41
C GLY A 427 2.65 -8.39 5.90
N CYS A 428 2.84 -9.20 6.95
CA CYS A 428 1.74 -9.85 7.66
C CYS A 428 0.79 -8.83 8.30
N GLY A 429 1.33 -7.72 8.80
CA GLY A 429 0.53 -6.60 9.28
C GLY A 429 -0.29 -5.96 8.17
N LEU A 430 0.31 -5.71 7.00
CA LEU A 430 -0.39 -5.21 5.83
C LEU A 430 -1.55 -6.14 5.44
N LEU A 431 -1.32 -7.45 5.42
CA LEU A 431 -2.34 -8.46 5.12
C LEU A 431 -3.50 -8.42 6.12
N VAL A 432 -3.20 -8.34 7.43
CA VAL A 432 -4.26 -8.26 8.45
C VAL A 432 -4.99 -6.93 8.37
N GLY A 433 -4.32 -5.81 8.13
CA GLY A 433 -4.98 -4.51 7.94
C GLY A 433 -5.91 -4.52 6.73
N GLU A 434 -5.49 -5.19 5.65
CA GLU A 434 -6.27 -5.30 4.42
C GLU A 434 -7.53 -6.11 4.65
N TRP A 435 -7.38 -7.26 5.31
CA TRP A 435 -8.52 -8.05 5.75
C TRP A 435 -9.42 -7.24 6.69
N VAL A 436 -8.90 -6.57 7.72
CA VAL A 436 -9.77 -5.78 8.62
C VAL A 436 -10.53 -4.66 7.90
N SER A 437 -9.95 -4.08 6.85
CA SER A 437 -10.59 -3.00 6.10
C SER A 437 -11.78 -3.45 5.24
N GLY A 438 -11.94 -4.76 4.98
CA GLY A 438 -13.02 -5.27 4.10
C GLY A 438 -12.83 -5.00 2.62
N SER A 439 -11.72 -4.38 2.24
CA SER A 439 -11.44 -3.89 0.90
C SER A 439 -11.45 -4.99 -0.17
N THR A 440 -10.91 -6.18 0.12
CA THR A 440 -10.83 -7.35 -0.79
C THR A 440 -11.98 -8.33 -0.62
N SER A 441 -12.61 -8.32 0.55
CA SER A 441 -13.51 -9.36 1.01
C SER A 441 -14.97 -8.99 0.78
N GLY A 442 -15.37 -7.71 0.91
CA GLY A 442 -16.77 -7.27 0.75
C GLY A 442 -17.77 -8.23 1.41
N ASN A 443 -18.68 -8.83 0.63
CA ASN A 443 -19.63 -9.84 1.14
C ASN A 443 -19.04 -11.25 1.37
N GLU A 444 -17.89 -11.54 0.76
CA GLU A 444 -17.13 -12.79 0.89
C GLU A 444 -16.18 -12.69 2.10
N TRP A 445 -16.09 -13.73 2.93
CA TRP A 445 -15.21 -13.66 4.12
C TRP A 445 -13.73 -13.78 3.78
N VAL A 446 -13.44 -14.34 2.61
CA VAL A 446 -12.11 -14.60 2.07
C VAL A 446 -12.15 -14.20 0.60
N ALA A 447 -11.09 -13.56 0.13
CA ALA A 447 -10.95 -13.18 -1.27
C ALA A 447 -11.00 -14.44 -2.17
N THR A 448 -11.59 -14.33 -3.36
CA THR A 448 -11.75 -15.45 -4.30
C THR A 448 -10.40 -16.08 -4.69
N GLU A 449 -9.35 -15.27 -4.82
CA GLU A 449 -7.99 -15.69 -5.16
C GLU A 449 -6.98 -15.28 -4.06
N PRO A 450 -7.00 -15.94 -2.90
CA PRO A 450 -6.23 -15.51 -1.73
C PRO A 450 -4.72 -15.62 -1.93
N ALA A 451 -4.25 -16.31 -2.98
CA ALA A 451 -2.84 -16.40 -3.32
C ALA A 451 -2.19 -15.01 -3.54
N TYR A 452 -2.94 -14.05 -4.09
CA TYR A 452 -2.44 -12.68 -4.29
C TYR A 452 -2.17 -11.94 -2.98
N LEU A 453 -2.82 -12.31 -1.87
CA LEU A 453 -2.54 -11.75 -0.54
C LEU A 453 -1.11 -12.08 -0.08
N LEU A 454 -0.48 -13.14 -0.60
CA LEU A 454 0.92 -13.48 -0.30
C LEU A 454 1.91 -12.44 -0.82
N ALA A 455 1.49 -11.55 -1.72
CA ALA A 455 2.31 -10.44 -2.17
C ALA A 455 2.55 -9.41 -1.06
N LEU A 456 1.61 -9.20 -0.12
CA LEU A 456 1.76 -8.22 0.98
C LEU A 456 2.94 -8.53 1.92
N PRO A 457 3.17 -9.80 2.34
CA PRO A 457 4.43 -10.24 2.95
C PRO A 457 5.68 -9.83 2.17
N LEU A 458 5.66 -9.91 0.84
CA LEU A 458 6.80 -9.55 -0.03
C LEU A 458 7.00 -8.03 -0.10
N VAL A 459 5.90 -7.28 -0.20
CA VAL A 459 5.88 -5.80 -0.13
C VAL A 459 6.54 -5.29 1.16
N GLY A 460 6.37 -6.00 2.28
CA GLY A 460 7.09 -5.69 3.51
C GLY A 460 8.53 -6.23 3.56
N ALA A 461 8.76 -7.46 3.09
CA ALA A 461 10.05 -8.15 3.22
C ALA A 461 11.17 -7.57 2.36
N VAL A 462 10.90 -7.27 1.09
CA VAL A 462 11.89 -6.75 0.14
C VAL A 462 12.52 -5.43 0.62
N PRO A 463 11.75 -4.36 0.91
CA PRO A 463 12.34 -3.09 1.36
C PRO A 463 13.04 -3.22 2.72
N ALA A 464 12.57 -4.08 3.63
CA ALA A 464 13.22 -4.30 4.91
C ALA A 464 14.59 -4.99 4.78
N VAL A 465 14.68 -6.03 3.95
CA VAL A 465 15.95 -6.73 3.70
C VAL A 465 16.93 -5.83 2.96
N TRP A 466 16.45 -5.08 1.97
CA TRP A 466 17.21 -4.05 1.26
C TRP A 466 17.81 -3.06 2.26
N SER A 467 16.95 -2.42 3.07
CA SER A 467 17.34 -1.40 4.04
C SER A 467 18.37 -1.90 5.05
N ALA A 468 18.19 -3.11 5.57
CA ALA A 468 19.10 -3.73 6.52
C ALA A 468 20.48 -4.04 5.92
N GLN A 469 20.53 -4.57 4.69
CA GLN A 469 21.81 -4.90 4.03
C GLN A 469 22.56 -3.64 3.57
N SER A 470 21.85 -2.64 3.05
CA SER A 470 22.44 -1.35 2.67
C SER A 470 22.99 -0.59 3.88
N SER A 471 22.26 -0.58 5.01
CA SER A 471 22.72 0.03 6.26
C SER A 471 24.05 -0.54 6.77
N ARG A 472 24.36 -1.82 6.48
CA ARG A 472 25.66 -2.43 6.84
C ARG A 472 26.79 -1.90 5.97
N LEU A 473 26.55 -1.73 4.68
CA LEU A 473 27.52 -1.15 3.77
C LEU A 473 27.76 0.32 4.12
N GLU A 474 26.71 1.06 4.49
CA GLU A 474 26.81 2.43 4.98
C GLU A 474 27.64 2.53 6.26
N ALA A 475 27.40 1.65 7.23
CA ALA A 475 28.15 1.60 8.49
C ALA A 475 29.67 1.46 8.26
N ALA A 476 30.04 0.81 7.16
CA ALA A 476 31.43 0.66 6.77
C ALA A 476 32.05 1.94 6.19
N LEU A 477 31.34 3.00 5.81
CA LEU A 477 31.96 4.20 5.24
C LEU A 477 32.80 4.98 6.28
N ARG A 478 33.81 5.77 5.87
CA ARG A 478 34.46 6.79 6.73
C ARG A 478 33.78 8.15 6.52
N GLY A 479 33.66 8.95 7.59
CA GLY A 479 33.09 10.29 7.55
C GLY A 479 31.56 10.35 7.70
N ARG A 480 31.07 11.41 8.36
CA ARG A 480 29.63 11.63 8.63
C ARG A 480 28.84 11.94 7.36
N GLY A 481 29.34 12.81 6.48
CA GLY A 481 28.66 13.23 5.25
C GLY A 481 28.28 12.07 4.32
N PRO A 482 29.24 11.26 3.84
CA PRO A 482 28.95 10.10 2.99
C PRO A 482 27.99 9.09 3.63
N ARG A 483 28.09 8.86 4.94
CA ARG A 483 27.17 7.97 5.69
C ARG A 483 25.75 8.52 5.73
N VAL A 484 25.59 9.84 5.89
CA VAL A 484 24.27 10.47 5.90
C VAL A 484 23.65 10.41 4.51
N LEU A 485 24.40 10.79 3.46
CA LEU A 485 23.90 10.75 2.08
C LEU A 485 23.50 9.34 1.65
N ALA A 486 24.36 8.34 1.91
CA ALA A 486 24.04 6.95 1.59
C ALA A 486 22.82 6.44 2.37
N GLY A 487 22.70 6.83 3.65
CA GLY A 487 21.52 6.52 4.46
C GLY A 487 20.24 7.18 3.93
N LEU A 488 20.30 8.42 3.44
CA LEU A 488 19.17 9.11 2.83
C LEU A 488 18.74 8.42 1.51
N LEU A 489 19.70 8.06 0.65
CA LEU A 489 19.42 7.32 -0.58
C LEU A 489 18.81 5.94 -0.28
N ASN A 490 19.32 5.22 0.72
CA ASN A 490 18.73 3.96 1.16
C ASN A 490 17.30 4.14 1.69
N GLY A 491 17.07 5.18 2.50
CA GLY A 491 15.74 5.54 2.97
C GLY A 491 14.77 5.86 1.82
N LEU A 492 15.23 6.61 0.81
CA LEU A 492 14.45 6.94 -0.39
C LEU A 492 14.08 5.70 -1.21
N VAL A 493 15.04 4.79 -1.47
CA VAL A 493 14.75 3.53 -2.17
C VAL A 493 13.77 2.68 -1.36
N THR A 494 13.93 2.61 -0.04
CA THR A 494 13.00 1.88 0.85
C THR A 494 11.58 2.46 0.76
N LEU A 495 11.46 3.79 0.72
CA LEU A 495 10.20 4.50 0.55
C LEU A 495 9.54 4.17 -0.80
N VAL A 496 10.27 4.30 -1.90
CA VAL A 496 9.74 4.07 -3.25
C VAL A 496 9.34 2.60 -3.45
N LEU A 497 10.11 1.64 -2.93
CA LEU A 497 9.76 0.23 -3.01
C LEU A 497 8.47 -0.10 -2.24
N LEU A 498 8.33 0.46 -1.04
CA LEU A 498 7.11 0.27 -0.25
C LEU A 498 5.90 0.94 -0.92
N TRP A 499 6.08 2.16 -1.42
CA TRP A 499 5.06 2.87 -2.19
C TRP A 499 4.63 2.08 -3.43
N GLY A 500 5.57 1.59 -4.24
CA GLY A 500 5.27 0.82 -5.44
C GLY A 500 4.52 -0.47 -5.15
N GLY A 501 4.89 -1.17 -4.08
CA GLY A 501 4.17 -2.36 -3.62
C GLY A 501 2.74 -2.05 -3.16
N LEU A 502 2.54 -0.96 -2.40
CA LEU A 502 1.20 -0.53 -1.97
C LEU A 502 0.36 -0.01 -3.13
N ARG A 503 0.96 0.72 -4.07
CA ARG A 503 0.29 1.21 -5.29
C ARG A 503 -0.17 0.03 -6.14
N TRP A 504 0.72 -0.92 -6.44
CA TRP A 504 0.36 -2.12 -7.19
C TRP A 504 -0.76 -2.90 -6.50
N TRP A 505 -0.70 -3.02 -5.18
CA TRP A 505 -1.75 -3.68 -4.41
C TRP A 505 -3.11 -3.00 -4.63
N GLN A 506 -3.18 -1.67 -4.50
CA GLN A 506 -4.45 -0.95 -4.69
C GLN A 506 -4.94 -0.93 -6.14
N ALA A 507 -4.02 -0.81 -7.10
CA ALA A 507 -4.36 -0.69 -8.51
C ALA A 507 -4.66 -2.04 -9.20
N SER A 508 -4.07 -3.14 -8.74
CA SER A 508 -4.18 -4.44 -9.42
C SER A 508 -4.30 -5.62 -8.46
N GLY A 509 -3.46 -5.69 -7.42
CA GLY A 509 -3.41 -6.86 -6.52
C GLY A 509 -4.72 -7.13 -5.79
N ARG A 510 -5.44 -6.07 -5.38
CA ARG A 510 -6.77 -6.14 -4.74
C ARG A 510 -7.81 -6.73 -5.68
N PHE A 511 -7.86 -6.28 -6.92
CA PHE A 511 -8.78 -6.81 -7.93
C PHE A 511 -8.47 -8.25 -8.31
N GLN A 512 -7.18 -8.59 -8.44
CA GLN A 512 -6.75 -9.97 -8.66
C GLN A 512 -7.19 -10.87 -7.51
N ALA A 513 -7.00 -10.44 -6.26
CA ALA A 513 -7.48 -11.17 -5.10
C ALA A 513 -9.01 -11.39 -5.11
N MET A 514 -9.80 -10.47 -5.68
CA MET A 514 -11.25 -10.61 -5.87
C MET A 514 -11.65 -11.54 -7.02
N GLY A 515 -10.71 -12.18 -7.73
CA GLY A 515 -11.00 -13.05 -8.86
C GLY A 515 -11.03 -12.35 -10.22
N MET A 516 -10.44 -11.15 -10.36
CA MET A 516 -10.40 -10.48 -11.65
C MET A 516 -9.66 -11.30 -12.72
N THR A 517 -8.75 -12.19 -12.31
CA THR A 517 -8.03 -13.04 -13.27
C THR A 517 -8.92 -14.04 -13.98
N THR A 518 -9.96 -14.55 -13.31
CA THR A 518 -10.94 -15.44 -13.95
C THR A 518 -11.95 -14.71 -14.81
N GLU A 519 -12.24 -13.44 -14.53
CA GLU A 519 -13.23 -12.62 -15.24
C GLU A 519 -12.61 -11.79 -16.40
N PHE A 520 -11.31 -11.94 -16.65
CA PHE A 520 -10.58 -11.21 -17.70
C PHE A 520 -10.88 -11.70 -19.13
N ASP A 521 -12.02 -12.35 -19.38
CA ASP A 521 -12.48 -12.63 -20.75
C ASP A 521 -12.44 -11.37 -21.60
N GLY A 522 -12.70 -10.22 -21.00
CA GLY A 522 -12.57 -8.93 -21.65
C GLY A 522 -11.14 -8.52 -22.05
N PHE A 523 -10.14 -8.64 -21.17
CA PHE A 523 -8.74 -8.34 -21.53
C PHE A 523 -8.18 -9.40 -22.48
N ARG A 524 -8.56 -10.66 -22.27
CA ARG A 524 -8.33 -11.75 -23.21
C ARG A 524 -8.87 -11.39 -24.60
N THR A 525 -10.12 -10.94 -24.68
CA THR A 525 -10.77 -10.49 -25.91
C THR A 525 -10.01 -9.33 -26.55
N PHE A 526 -9.60 -8.34 -25.75
CA PHE A 526 -8.77 -7.23 -26.23
C PHE A 526 -7.46 -7.72 -26.85
N VAL A 527 -6.75 -8.63 -26.16
CA VAL A 527 -5.51 -9.24 -26.69
C VAL A 527 -5.79 -10.02 -27.97
N THR A 528 -6.86 -10.82 -28.01
CA THR A 528 -7.15 -11.63 -29.19
C THR A 528 -7.59 -10.83 -30.41
N GLN A 529 -8.16 -9.65 -30.20
CA GLN A 529 -8.54 -8.74 -31.28
C GLN A 529 -7.37 -7.92 -31.78
N LYS A 530 -6.57 -7.37 -30.85
CA LYS A 530 -5.39 -6.55 -31.19
C LYS A 530 -4.32 -7.36 -31.93
N TYR A 531 -4.23 -8.65 -31.62
CA TYR A 531 -3.31 -9.59 -32.23
C TYR A 531 -4.11 -10.74 -32.85
N PRO A 532 -4.71 -10.55 -34.04
CA PRO A 532 -5.57 -11.54 -34.66
C PRO A 532 -4.81 -12.84 -34.94
N GLY A 533 -5.44 -14.00 -34.78
CA GLY A 533 -4.80 -15.28 -35.07
C GLY A 533 -5.44 -16.48 -34.34
N PRO A 534 -4.92 -17.70 -34.57
CA PRO A 534 -5.48 -18.94 -34.02
C PRO A 534 -5.17 -19.14 -32.52
N TRP A 535 -5.78 -18.34 -31.65
CA TRP A 535 -5.54 -18.37 -30.20
C TRP A 535 -5.88 -19.67 -29.50
N GLN A 536 -6.66 -20.55 -30.13
CA GLN A 536 -6.92 -21.90 -29.64
C GLN A 536 -5.63 -22.71 -29.46
N ASP A 537 -4.62 -22.48 -30.31
CA ASP A 537 -3.34 -23.18 -30.26
C ASP A 537 -2.41 -22.61 -29.17
N TYR A 538 -2.75 -21.44 -28.62
CA TYR A 538 -1.99 -20.69 -27.63
C TYR A 538 -2.81 -20.34 -26.38
N ALA A 539 -3.80 -21.17 -26.05
CA ALA A 539 -4.77 -20.87 -24.99
C ALA A 539 -4.11 -20.71 -23.60
N TRP A 540 -3.04 -21.47 -23.34
CA TRP A 540 -2.28 -21.37 -22.09
C TRP A 540 -1.45 -20.07 -22.03
N GLU A 541 -0.76 -19.71 -23.11
CA GLU A 541 0.01 -18.47 -23.20
C GLU A 541 -0.90 -17.26 -23.03
N LEU A 542 -2.04 -17.27 -23.72
CA LEU A 542 -3.03 -16.22 -23.61
C LEU A 542 -3.51 -16.06 -22.17
N SER A 543 -3.92 -17.15 -21.51
CA SER A 543 -4.41 -17.14 -20.12
C SER A 543 -3.34 -16.66 -19.12
N THR A 544 -2.11 -17.15 -19.26
CA THR A 544 -1.01 -16.75 -18.36
C THR A 544 -0.55 -15.32 -18.59
N ALA A 545 -0.48 -14.88 -19.85
CA ALA A 545 -0.15 -13.51 -20.19
C ALA A 545 -1.22 -12.54 -19.72
N THR A 546 -2.51 -12.85 -19.92
CA THR A 546 -3.62 -11.98 -19.48
C THR A 546 -3.73 -11.89 -17.96
N ALA A 547 -3.38 -12.95 -17.24
CA ALA A 547 -3.32 -12.94 -15.77
C ALA A 547 -2.12 -12.13 -15.24
N ALA A 548 -0.95 -12.20 -15.90
CA ALA A 548 0.29 -11.62 -15.40
C ALA A 548 0.56 -10.18 -15.87
N LEU A 549 0.24 -9.84 -17.13
CA LEU A 549 0.59 -8.56 -17.73
C LEU A 549 -0.02 -7.34 -17.03
N PRO A 550 -1.28 -7.35 -16.55
CA PRO A 550 -1.81 -6.21 -15.80
C PRO A 550 -0.93 -5.84 -14.59
N THR A 551 -0.41 -6.85 -13.89
CA THR A 551 0.56 -6.66 -12.80
C THR A 551 1.87 -6.06 -13.28
N LEU A 552 2.39 -6.53 -14.41
CA LEU A 552 3.66 -6.04 -14.97
C LEU A 552 3.51 -4.59 -15.46
N VAL A 553 2.45 -4.30 -16.20
CA VAL A 553 2.18 -2.99 -16.78
C VAL A 553 2.05 -1.93 -15.69
N GLU A 554 1.31 -2.18 -14.61
CA GLU A 554 1.13 -1.18 -13.55
C GLU A 554 2.45 -0.85 -12.82
N LEU A 555 3.32 -1.84 -12.61
CA LEU A 555 4.64 -1.61 -12.01
C LEU A 555 5.61 -0.86 -12.95
N ASN A 556 5.48 -1.01 -14.27
CA ASN A 556 6.34 -0.31 -15.24
C ASN A 556 5.86 1.11 -15.56
N ARG A 557 4.58 1.44 -15.37
CA ARG A 557 4.04 2.80 -15.57
C ARG A 557 4.69 3.86 -14.68
N SER A 558 5.36 3.46 -13.60
CA SER A 558 6.01 4.40 -12.68
C SER A 558 7.49 4.63 -12.98
N THR A 559 7.82 5.84 -13.42
CA THR A 559 9.21 6.32 -13.54
C THR A 559 9.98 6.23 -12.22
N LEU A 560 9.31 6.50 -11.10
CA LEU A 560 9.94 6.45 -9.77
C LEU A 560 10.37 5.03 -9.40
N LEU A 561 9.58 4.01 -9.73
CA LEU A 561 9.99 2.61 -9.53
C LEU A 561 11.16 2.24 -10.43
N GLY A 562 11.21 2.74 -11.67
CA GLY A 562 12.37 2.58 -12.55
C GLY A 562 13.64 3.19 -11.95
N VAL A 563 13.57 4.42 -11.42
CA VAL A 563 14.70 5.06 -10.72
C VAL A 563 15.14 4.25 -9.51
N ALA A 564 14.20 3.78 -8.68
CA ALA A 564 14.52 2.94 -7.52
C ALA A 564 15.18 1.62 -7.93
N ALA A 565 14.70 0.96 -8.98
CA ALA A 565 15.29 -0.25 -9.53
C ALA A 565 16.76 -0.04 -9.94
N VAL A 566 17.06 1.09 -10.61
CA VAL A 566 18.45 1.45 -10.95
C VAL A 566 19.30 1.72 -9.71
N LEU A 567 18.76 2.47 -8.74
CA LEU A 567 19.44 2.77 -7.49
C LEU A 567 19.72 1.51 -6.65
N MET A 568 18.90 0.47 -6.77
CA MET A 568 19.14 -0.82 -6.11
C MET A 568 20.45 -1.49 -6.56
N VAL A 569 20.92 -1.15 -7.75
CA VAL A 569 22.17 -1.66 -8.36
C VAL A 569 23.33 -0.70 -8.09
N LEU A 570 23.09 0.58 -8.33
CA LEU A 570 24.11 1.63 -8.23
C LEU A 570 24.61 1.81 -6.80
N LEU A 571 23.71 1.91 -5.83
CA LEU A 571 24.08 2.25 -4.45
C LEU A 571 25.09 1.22 -3.86
N PRO A 572 24.86 -0.10 -3.92
CA PRO A 572 25.82 -1.08 -3.41
C PRO A 572 27.17 -1.03 -4.13
N LEU A 573 27.18 -0.76 -5.44
CA LEU A 573 28.42 -0.67 -6.23
C LEU A 573 29.23 0.57 -5.85
N CYS A 574 28.58 1.74 -5.72
CA CYS A 574 29.23 2.97 -5.26
C CYS A 574 29.77 2.80 -3.83
N LEU A 575 29.02 2.14 -2.94
CA LEU A 575 29.48 1.85 -1.58
C LEU A 575 30.67 0.88 -1.57
N HIS A 576 30.68 -0.12 -2.45
CA HIS A 576 31.80 -1.04 -2.61
C HIS A 576 33.05 -0.33 -3.14
N ALA A 577 32.91 0.51 -4.16
CA ALA A 577 34.02 1.24 -4.77
C ALA A 577 34.73 2.15 -3.75
N ARG A 578 33.97 2.75 -2.82
CA ARG A 578 34.54 3.57 -1.73
C ARG A 578 35.24 2.75 -0.63
N ARG A 579 34.95 1.46 -0.50
CA ARG A 579 35.58 0.55 0.47
C ARG A 579 35.69 -0.88 -0.10
N PRO A 580 36.71 -1.14 -0.94
CA PRO A 580 37.00 -2.49 -1.42
C PRO A 580 37.37 -3.36 -0.22
N GLY A 581 36.45 -4.26 0.16
CA GLY A 581 36.52 -5.01 1.43
C GLY A 581 35.17 -5.22 2.10
N SER A 582 34.11 -4.55 1.64
CA SER A 582 32.74 -4.63 2.18
C SER A 582 32.06 -6.02 2.14
N GLY A 583 32.75 -7.06 1.66
CA GLY A 583 32.22 -8.44 1.62
C GLY A 583 31.27 -8.75 0.46
N LEU A 584 31.00 -7.81 -0.46
CA LEU A 584 30.13 -8.01 -1.62
C LEU A 584 30.68 -9.01 -2.67
N ARG A 585 32.00 -9.27 -2.67
CA ARG A 585 32.69 -10.22 -3.59
C ARG A 585 32.23 -10.03 -5.05
N VAL A 586 32.28 -8.79 -5.55
CA VAL A 586 31.70 -8.37 -6.84
C VAL A 586 32.10 -9.30 -7.98
N ARG A 587 33.39 -9.68 -8.11
CA ARG A 587 33.85 -10.60 -9.17
C ARG A 587 33.09 -11.93 -9.23
N ARG A 588 32.84 -12.57 -8.08
CA ARG A 588 32.08 -13.84 -8.05
C ARG A 588 30.60 -13.62 -8.36
N THR A 589 30.07 -12.48 -7.93
CA THR A 589 28.68 -12.10 -8.21
C THR A 589 28.47 -11.82 -9.70
N LEU A 590 29.39 -11.10 -10.35
CA LEU A 590 29.36 -10.86 -11.79
C LEU A 590 29.53 -12.16 -12.59
N ALA A 591 30.44 -13.06 -12.16
CA ALA A 591 30.59 -14.36 -12.82
C ALA A 591 29.32 -15.23 -12.72
N ALA A 592 28.63 -15.21 -11.57
CA ALA A 592 27.34 -15.88 -11.42
C ALA A 592 26.25 -15.26 -12.31
N GLY A 593 26.22 -13.93 -12.42
CA GLY A 593 25.33 -13.23 -13.35
C GLY A 593 25.63 -13.55 -14.82
N ALA A 594 26.90 -13.61 -15.21
CA ALA A 594 27.29 -14.00 -16.55
C ALA A 594 26.88 -15.45 -16.88
N ALA A 595 27.08 -16.38 -15.95
CA ALA A 595 26.61 -17.76 -16.09
C ALA A 595 25.08 -17.82 -16.23
N GLY A 596 24.33 -17.04 -15.43
CA GLY A 596 22.88 -16.91 -15.58
C GLY A 596 22.46 -16.31 -16.92
N GLY A 597 23.23 -15.36 -17.46
CA GLY A 597 23.02 -14.77 -18.79
C GLY A 597 23.23 -15.78 -19.92
N LEU A 598 24.28 -16.61 -19.84
CA LEU A 598 24.50 -17.71 -20.78
C LEU A 598 23.38 -18.75 -20.72
N LEU A 599 22.87 -19.07 -19.52
CA LEU A 599 21.70 -19.92 -19.37
C LEU A 599 20.43 -19.27 -19.96
N CYS A 600 20.28 -17.95 -19.84
CA CYS A 600 19.19 -17.22 -20.50
C CYS A 600 19.27 -17.33 -22.02
N TRP A 601 20.48 -17.25 -22.61
CA TRP A 601 20.68 -17.43 -24.05
C TRP A 601 20.36 -18.86 -24.49
N ALA A 602 20.79 -19.86 -23.73
CA ALA A 602 20.43 -21.25 -23.99
C ALA A 602 18.90 -21.45 -23.92
N ALA A 603 18.23 -20.82 -22.94
CA ALA A 603 16.78 -20.86 -22.84
C ALA A 603 16.09 -20.18 -24.03
N PHE A 604 16.60 -19.04 -24.53
CA PHE A 604 16.08 -18.44 -25.76
C PHE A 604 16.25 -19.35 -26.97
N ALA A 605 17.38 -20.04 -27.11
CA ALA A 605 17.58 -21.00 -28.19
C ALA A 605 16.55 -22.13 -28.13
N VAL A 606 16.29 -22.68 -26.93
CA VAL A 606 15.27 -23.72 -26.71
C VAL A 606 13.86 -23.21 -27.01
N VAL A 607 13.50 -22.03 -26.51
CA VAL A 607 12.20 -21.40 -26.76
C VAL A 607 12.01 -21.09 -28.24
N SER A 608 13.04 -20.55 -28.91
CA SER A 608 12.99 -20.24 -30.34
C SER A 608 12.86 -21.51 -31.18
N TYR A 609 13.57 -22.58 -30.81
CA TYR A 609 13.43 -23.89 -31.44
C TYR A 609 12.01 -24.47 -31.27
N ALA A 610 11.44 -24.38 -30.07
CA ALA A 610 10.08 -24.83 -29.81
C ALA A 610 9.05 -24.02 -30.61
N LEU A 611 9.17 -22.69 -30.60
CA LEU A 611 8.30 -21.80 -31.38
C LEU A 611 8.45 -22.01 -32.89
N HIS A 612 9.66 -22.31 -33.37
CA HIS A 612 9.91 -22.61 -34.78
C HIS A 612 9.13 -23.84 -35.25
N SER A 613 9.06 -24.89 -34.43
CA SER A 613 8.33 -26.12 -34.78
C SER A 613 6.82 -25.92 -34.95
N GLY A 614 6.24 -24.93 -34.25
CA GLY A 614 4.84 -24.55 -34.33
C GLY A 614 4.57 -23.25 -35.09
N ARG A 615 5.54 -22.73 -35.86
CA ARG A 615 5.40 -21.42 -36.51
C ARG A 615 4.39 -21.49 -37.66
N PRO A 616 3.49 -20.50 -37.81
CA PRO A 616 2.59 -20.44 -38.95
C PRO A 616 3.32 -20.36 -40.30
N GLY A 617 2.68 -20.84 -41.36
CA GLY A 617 3.27 -20.86 -42.71
C GLY A 617 3.41 -19.47 -43.33
N THR A 618 2.47 -18.56 -43.04
CA THR A 618 2.41 -17.22 -43.64
C THR A 618 2.98 -16.14 -42.72
N LEU A 619 3.44 -15.02 -43.28
CA LEU A 619 3.98 -13.90 -42.51
C LEU A 619 2.88 -13.13 -41.73
N GLU A 620 1.67 -13.05 -42.29
CA GLU A 620 0.53 -12.37 -41.68
C GLU A 620 0.09 -13.06 -40.40
N GLU A 621 -0.01 -14.40 -40.40
CA GLU A 621 -0.31 -15.18 -39.19
C GLU A 621 0.78 -15.04 -38.13
N ARG A 622 2.05 -14.87 -38.54
CA ARG A 622 3.16 -14.61 -37.61
C ARG A 622 3.05 -13.22 -36.95
N ALA A 623 2.55 -12.22 -37.69
CA ALA A 623 2.33 -10.84 -37.23
C ALA A 623 1.20 -10.65 -36.22
N GLY A 624 0.40 -11.69 -35.99
CA GLY A 624 -0.74 -11.65 -35.08
C GLY A 624 -0.46 -12.29 -33.71
N ALA A 625 -1.29 -13.27 -33.35
CA ALA A 625 -1.21 -14.00 -32.08
C ALA A 625 0.18 -14.56 -31.78
N PHE A 626 0.87 -15.10 -32.79
CA PHE A 626 2.18 -15.70 -32.65
C PHE A 626 3.26 -14.70 -32.21
N GLN A 627 3.23 -13.46 -32.71
CA GLN A 627 4.15 -12.41 -32.27
C GLN A 627 4.00 -12.12 -30.78
N TYR A 628 2.75 -12.05 -30.31
CA TYR A 628 2.47 -11.82 -28.90
C TYR A 628 2.95 -12.99 -28.03
N VAL A 629 2.74 -14.23 -28.50
CA VAL A 629 3.26 -15.44 -27.85
C VAL A 629 4.78 -15.41 -27.77
N GLN A 630 5.47 -15.03 -28.84
CA GLN A 630 6.92 -14.86 -28.85
C GLN A 630 7.35 -13.80 -27.82
N LEU A 631 6.73 -12.62 -27.82
CA LEU A 631 7.02 -11.54 -26.87
C LEU A 631 6.84 -12.02 -25.41
N TRP A 632 5.74 -12.72 -25.13
CA TRP A 632 5.44 -13.29 -23.82
C TRP A 632 6.52 -14.28 -23.37
N TRP A 633 6.92 -15.21 -24.25
CA TRP A 633 7.97 -16.18 -23.95
C TRP A 633 9.34 -15.52 -23.74
N LEU A 634 9.68 -14.48 -24.51
CA LEU A 634 10.92 -13.71 -24.29
C LEU A 634 10.92 -13.05 -22.91
N LEU A 635 9.82 -12.39 -22.54
CA LEU A 635 9.65 -11.75 -21.24
C LEU A 635 9.72 -12.76 -20.08
N LEU A 636 9.02 -13.88 -20.21
CA LEU A 636 9.01 -14.98 -19.24
C LEU A 636 10.42 -15.56 -19.07
N THR A 637 11.14 -15.79 -20.17
CA THR A 637 12.50 -16.36 -20.14
C THR A 637 13.48 -15.46 -19.40
N VAL A 638 13.52 -14.16 -19.71
CA VAL A 638 14.39 -13.20 -19.00
C VAL A 638 14.04 -13.15 -17.52
N THR A 639 12.74 -13.03 -17.21
CA THR A 639 12.27 -12.91 -15.83
C THR A 639 12.60 -14.17 -15.01
N ALA A 640 12.36 -15.35 -15.58
CA ALA A 640 12.68 -16.63 -14.95
C ALA A 640 14.19 -16.80 -14.74
N ALA A 641 15.02 -16.47 -15.74
CA ALA A 641 16.49 -16.55 -15.63
C ALA A 641 17.01 -15.59 -14.54
N CYS A 642 16.46 -14.37 -14.46
CA CYS A 642 16.81 -13.40 -13.43
C CYS A 642 16.38 -13.86 -12.02
N ALA A 643 15.15 -14.35 -11.87
CA ALA A 643 14.61 -14.82 -10.59
C ALA A 643 15.34 -16.06 -10.07
N THR A 644 15.62 -17.04 -10.94
CA THR A 644 16.37 -18.27 -10.60
C THR A 644 17.82 -17.95 -10.24
N THR A 645 18.50 -17.10 -11.00
CA THR A 645 19.87 -16.65 -10.67
C THR A 645 19.89 -15.92 -9.33
N ALA A 646 18.92 -15.03 -9.09
CA ALA A 646 18.79 -14.33 -7.81
C ALA A 646 18.57 -15.31 -6.64
N ALA A 647 17.66 -16.29 -6.81
CA ALA A 647 17.41 -17.33 -5.82
C ALA A 647 18.67 -18.16 -5.50
N TRP A 648 19.39 -18.59 -6.54
CA TRP A 648 20.63 -19.35 -6.40
C TRP A 648 21.72 -18.56 -5.68
N VAL A 649 22.00 -17.33 -6.13
CA VAL A 649 23.04 -16.47 -5.55
C VAL A 649 22.70 -16.12 -4.10
N ALA A 650 21.42 -15.88 -3.79
CA ALA A 650 20.96 -15.61 -2.45
C ALA A 650 21.13 -16.82 -1.52
N GLY A 651 20.77 -18.02 -1.98
CA GLY A 651 20.94 -19.28 -1.24
C GLY A 651 22.42 -19.63 -0.99
N ALA A 652 23.28 -19.38 -1.97
CA ALA A 652 24.72 -19.61 -1.86
C ALA A 652 25.45 -18.58 -0.98
N SER A 653 24.85 -17.41 -0.73
CA SER A 653 25.50 -16.29 -0.04
C SER A 653 25.10 -16.19 1.43
N ARG A 654 26.09 -16.02 2.33
CA ARG A 654 25.83 -15.77 3.76
C ARG A 654 25.64 -14.28 4.09
N GLN A 655 26.42 -13.41 3.46
CA GLN A 655 26.40 -11.96 3.69
C GLN A 655 25.94 -11.23 2.43
N HIS A 656 25.24 -10.10 2.62
CA HIS A 656 24.73 -9.23 1.55
C HIS A 656 24.01 -10.01 0.42
N TRP A 657 23.28 -11.06 0.79
CA TRP A 657 22.73 -12.04 -0.16
C TRP A 657 21.69 -11.43 -1.11
N LEU A 658 20.90 -10.44 -0.66
CA LEU A 658 19.92 -9.77 -1.52
C LEU A 658 20.66 -8.85 -2.49
N LEU A 659 21.59 -8.03 -1.99
CA LEU A 659 22.36 -7.11 -2.84
C LEU A 659 23.14 -7.87 -3.91
N ARG A 660 23.77 -9.00 -3.55
CA ARG A 660 24.49 -9.84 -4.51
C ARG A 660 23.54 -10.50 -5.51
N ALA A 661 22.38 -10.96 -5.08
CA ALA A 661 21.38 -11.53 -5.98
C ALA A 661 20.89 -10.51 -7.01
N LEU A 662 20.57 -9.28 -6.58
CA LEU A 662 20.15 -8.18 -7.46
C LEU A 662 21.25 -7.77 -8.44
N LEU A 663 22.50 -7.66 -7.98
CA LEU A 663 23.63 -7.38 -8.88
C LEU A 663 23.82 -8.47 -9.94
N ALA A 664 23.68 -9.75 -9.54
CA ALA A 664 23.80 -10.86 -10.47
C ALA A 664 22.64 -10.88 -11.47
N SER A 665 21.39 -10.72 -11.02
CA SER A 665 20.22 -10.73 -11.89
C SER A 665 20.23 -9.58 -12.89
N GLN A 666 20.82 -8.44 -12.55
CA GLN A 666 20.93 -7.31 -13.47
C GLN A 666 21.94 -7.57 -14.58
N VAL A 667 23.03 -8.29 -14.29
CA VAL A 667 23.92 -8.81 -15.34
C VAL A 667 23.18 -9.80 -16.23
N VAL A 668 22.36 -10.69 -15.66
CA VAL A 668 21.51 -11.62 -16.44
C VAL A 668 20.54 -10.85 -17.33
N GLN A 669 19.88 -9.83 -16.80
CA GLN A 669 18.91 -9.00 -17.52
C GLN A 669 19.53 -8.32 -18.74
N LEU A 670 20.70 -7.69 -18.57
CA LEU A 670 21.42 -7.02 -19.66
C LEU A 670 21.90 -8.00 -20.74
N LEU A 671 22.46 -9.14 -20.31
CA LEU A 671 22.84 -10.19 -21.24
C LEU A 671 21.60 -10.78 -21.93
N GLY A 672 20.48 -10.91 -21.23
CA GLY A 672 19.19 -11.31 -21.79
C GLY A 672 18.75 -10.37 -22.90
N TYR A 673 18.79 -9.06 -22.68
CA TYR A 673 18.48 -8.08 -23.73
C TYR A 673 19.44 -8.13 -24.91
N ALA A 674 20.74 -8.33 -24.67
CA ALA A 674 21.70 -8.55 -25.74
C ALA A 674 21.35 -9.84 -26.53
N GLY A 675 20.97 -10.92 -25.85
CA GLY A 675 20.54 -12.17 -26.45
C GLY A 675 19.30 -12.00 -27.33
N ILE A 676 18.28 -11.28 -26.84
CA ILE A 676 17.09 -10.93 -27.63
C ILE A 676 17.48 -10.10 -28.86
N PHE A 677 18.32 -9.08 -28.68
CA PHE A 677 18.80 -8.26 -29.79
C PHE A 677 19.45 -9.14 -30.87
N PHE A 678 20.39 -10.01 -30.50
CA PHE A 678 21.08 -10.87 -31.46
C PHE A 678 20.15 -11.91 -32.09
N ALA A 679 19.32 -12.60 -31.29
CA ALA A 679 18.40 -13.63 -31.77
C ALA A 679 17.39 -13.06 -32.78
N VAL A 680 16.78 -11.90 -32.47
CA VAL A 680 15.77 -11.27 -33.34
C VAL A 680 16.43 -10.56 -34.53
N SER A 681 17.65 -10.04 -34.39
CA SER A 681 18.36 -9.40 -35.52
C SER A 681 18.92 -10.41 -36.52
N ALA A 682 19.30 -11.62 -36.06
CA ALA A 682 19.78 -12.71 -36.91
C ALA A 682 18.67 -13.68 -37.35
N ASP A 683 17.41 -13.37 -37.04
CA ASP A 683 16.27 -14.21 -37.34
C ASP A 683 16.14 -14.45 -38.87
N GLY A 684 16.06 -15.72 -39.27
CA GLY A 684 16.18 -16.19 -40.66
C GLY A 684 17.55 -16.77 -41.02
N CYS A 685 18.59 -16.53 -40.20
CA CYS A 685 19.94 -17.08 -40.37
C CYS A 685 20.28 -18.19 -39.37
N LEU A 686 19.41 -18.48 -38.42
CA LEU A 686 19.66 -19.40 -37.30
C LEU A 686 19.12 -20.81 -37.56
N GLY A 687 18.50 -21.06 -38.73
CA GLY A 687 18.03 -22.35 -39.18
C GLY A 687 16.85 -22.84 -38.33
N PRO A 688 16.99 -23.93 -37.56
CA PRO A 688 15.89 -24.46 -36.75
C PRO A 688 15.46 -23.54 -35.58
N MET A 689 16.10 -22.38 -35.41
CA MET A 689 15.73 -21.37 -34.40
C MET A 689 15.06 -20.13 -35.00
N ASP A 690 14.79 -20.11 -36.31
CA ASP A 690 14.19 -18.94 -36.98
C ASP A 690 12.70 -18.80 -36.64
N VAL A 691 12.33 -17.80 -35.85
CA VAL A 691 10.96 -17.63 -35.38
C VAL A 691 10.10 -16.89 -36.43
N TYR A 692 10.65 -15.87 -37.09
CA TYR A 692 9.89 -14.98 -37.97
C TYR A 692 10.34 -15.02 -39.43
N GLY A 693 11.64 -14.89 -39.68
CA GLY A 693 12.27 -14.86 -40.98
C GLY A 693 12.36 -16.23 -41.63
N SER A 694 12.15 -16.28 -42.94
CA SER A 694 12.44 -17.45 -43.79
C SER A 694 13.74 -17.30 -44.57
N ASN A 695 14.21 -16.07 -44.76
CA ASN A 695 15.43 -15.75 -45.48
C ASN A 695 16.45 -15.16 -44.51
N CYS A 696 17.70 -15.55 -44.67
CA CYS A 696 18.79 -15.06 -43.84
C CYS A 696 19.09 -13.58 -44.13
N HIS A 697 18.71 -12.71 -43.19
CA HIS A 697 19.01 -11.28 -43.20
C HIS A 697 19.38 -10.79 -41.79
N TRP A 698 20.32 -9.85 -41.72
CA TRP A 698 20.63 -9.15 -40.47
C TRP A 698 19.78 -7.88 -40.34
N LEU A 699 18.79 -7.89 -39.44
CA LEU A 699 17.79 -6.83 -39.25
C LEU A 699 17.88 -6.19 -37.84
N PRO A 700 18.91 -5.37 -37.57
CA PRO A 700 19.12 -4.76 -36.24
C PRO A 700 18.01 -3.79 -35.81
N ALA A 701 17.17 -3.32 -36.74
CA ALA A 701 15.97 -2.55 -36.42
C ALA A 701 14.96 -3.39 -35.61
N ASN A 702 14.69 -4.63 -36.04
CA ASN A 702 13.74 -5.53 -35.39
C ASN A 702 14.22 -5.91 -33.99
N GLY A 703 15.51 -6.23 -33.84
CA GLY A 703 16.11 -6.49 -32.53
C GLY A 703 15.99 -5.31 -31.58
N ARG A 704 16.19 -4.07 -32.05
CA ARG A 704 16.00 -2.86 -31.23
C ARG A 704 14.56 -2.66 -30.79
N ILE A 705 13.59 -2.86 -31.69
CA ILE A 705 12.16 -2.74 -31.39
C ILE A 705 11.77 -3.77 -30.33
N MET A 706 12.16 -5.04 -30.51
CA MET A 706 11.82 -6.09 -29.56
C MET A 706 12.46 -5.86 -28.19
N VAL A 707 13.73 -5.43 -28.15
CA VAL A 707 14.36 -5.03 -26.88
C VAL A 707 13.65 -3.83 -26.26
N LYS A 708 13.21 -2.82 -27.03
CA LYS A 708 12.45 -1.68 -26.50
C LYS A 708 11.16 -2.16 -25.83
N LEU A 709 10.40 -3.06 -26.47
CA LEU A 709 9.17 -3.63 -25.92
C LEU A 709 9.45 -4.40 -24.62
N VAL A 710 10.35 -5.38 -24.67
CA VAL A 710 10.69 -6.20 -23.49
C VAL A 710 11.27 -5.34 -22.37
N LEU A 711 12.15 -4.38 -22.68
CA LEU A 711 12.72 -3.46 -21.69
C LEU A 711 11.64 -2.63 -20.99
N THR A 712 10.69 -2.07 -21.75
CA THR A 712 9.59 -1.27 -21.21
C THR A 712 8.76 -2.06 -20.21
N ASP A 713 8.52 -3.34 -20.49
CA ASP A 713 7.71 -4.22 -19.64
C ASP A 713 8.50 -4.96 -18.54
N SER A 714 9.83 -4.80 -18.48
CA SER A 714 10.66 -5.62 -17.59
C SER A 714 11.70 -4.87 -16.77
N VAL A 715 11.99 -3.60 -17.08
CA VAL A 715 13.04 -2.83 -16.39
C VAL A 715 12.73 -2.63 -14.91
N THR A 716 11.46 -2.39 -14.53
CA THR A 716 11.08 -2.22 -13.12
C THR A 716 10.69 -3.55 -12.47
N THR A 717 10.00 -4.42 -13.20
CA THR A 717 9.44 -5.66 -12.67
C THR A 717 10.51 -6.71 -12.37
N ILE A 718 11.48 -6.92 -13.26
CA ILE A 718 12.55 -7.92 -13.06
C ILE A 718 13.30 -7.72 -11.74
N PRO A 719 13.84 -6.52 -11.39
CA PRO A 719 14.50 -6.34 -10.10
C PRO A 719 13.61 -6.68 -8.89
N LEU A 720 12.31 -6.40 -8.96
CA LEU A 720 11.35 -6.75 -7.91
C LEU A 720 11.13 -8.27 -7.84
N PHE A 721 10.89 -8.94 -8.97
CA PHE A 721 10.76 -10.40 -9.02
C PHE A 721 12.06 -11.11 -8.61
N SER A 722 13.22 -10.59 -8.99
CA SER A 722 14.52 -11.07 -8.54
C SER A 722 14.70 -10.90 -7.04
N ALA A 723 14.22 -9.80 -6.45
CA ALA A 723 14.22 -9.64 -5.00
C ALA A 723 13.36 -10.74 -4.33
N CYS A 724 12.16 -11.00 -4.84
CA CYS A 724 11.30 -12.09 -4.38
C CYS A 724 11.96 -13.46 -4.52
N GLY A 725 12.55 -13.77 -5.69
CA GLY A 725 13.31 -14.99 -5.93
C GLY A 725 14.48 -15.15 -4.95
N ALA A 726 15.20 -14.07 -4.65
CA ALA A 726 16.26 -14.05 -3.65
C ALA A 726 15.74 -14.38 -2.23
N LEU A 727 14.56 -13.88 -1.85
CA LEU A 727 13.93 -14.22 -0.56
C LEU A 727 13.66 -15.73 -0.47
N VAL A 728 13.05 -16.30 -1.52
CA VAL A 728 12.71 -17.73 -1.61
C VAL A 728 13.98 -18.58 -1.55
N GLY A 729 14.97 -18.31 -2.40
CA GLY A 729 16.23 -19.07 -2.43
C GLY A 729 16.99 -19.02 -1.10
N ALA A 730 17.05 -17.85 -0.45
CA ALA A 730 17.66 -17.71 0.86
C ALA A 730 16.84 -18.41 1.97
N GLY A 731 15.51 -18.46 1.85
CA GLY A 731 14.62 -19.17 2.75
C GLY A 731 14.80 -20.68 2.67
N VAL A 732 14.72 -21.25 1.45
CA VAL A 732 14.87 -22.68 1.17
C VAL A 732 16.20 -23.21 1.70
N VAL A 733 17.34 -22.59 1.34
CA VAL A 733 18.66 -23.07 1.77
C VAL A 733 18.82 -23.01 3.30
N ARG A 734 18.28 -21.98 3.96
CA ARG A 734 18.31 -21.90 5.43
C ARG A 734 17.41 -22.95 6.09
N GLY A 735 16.24 -23.20 5.51
CA GLY A 735 15.32 -24.26 5.96
C GLY A 735 15.97 -25.63 5.87
N VAL A 736 16.53 -25.95 4.70
CA VAL A 736 17.25 -27.20 4.42
C VAL A 736 18.42 -27.38 5.39
N ARG A 737 19.28 -26.37 5.57
CA ARG A 737 20.39 -26.43 6.55
C ARG A 737 19.92 -26.64 7.98
N ARG A 738 18.79 -26.03 8.37
CA ARG A 738 18.22 -26.18 9.72
C ARG A 738 17.61 -27.57 9.92
N TRP A 739 17.04 -28.16 8.87
CA TRP A 739 16.47 -29.50 8.92
C TRP A 739 17.57 -30.56 9.01
N TYR A 740 18.57 -30.54 8.11
CA TYR A 740 19.70 -31.46 8.18
C TYR A 740 20.58 -31.27 9.42
N GLY A 741 20.74 -30.03 9.91
CA GLY A 741 21.52 -29.73 11.11
C GLY A 741 20.91 -30.23 12.42
N LYS A 742 19.61 -30.56 12.46
CA LYS A 742 18.95 -31.13 13.64
C LYS A 742 19.21 -32.63 13.83
N SER A 743 19.64 -33.33 12.78
CA SER A 743 19.91 -34.77 12.83
C SER A 743 21.32 -35.10 13.31
N ALA A 744 22.23 -34.12 13.36
CA ALA A 744 23.44 -34.25 14.12
C ALA A 744 23.06 -34.14 15.60
N THR A 745 22.95 -35.28 16.29
CA THR A 745 22.88 -35.35 17.75
C THR A 745 23.89 -34.35 18.32
N PRO A 746 23.51 -33.50 19.28
CA PRO A 746 24.44 -32.59 19.92
C PRO A 746 25.51 -33.46 20.59
N ARG A 747 26.62 -33.69 19.87
CA ARG A 747 27.79 -34.39 20.36
C ARG A 747 28.15 -33.65 21.63
N ALA A 748 27.97 -34.31 22.78
CA ALA A 748 28.14 -33.73 24.09
C ALA A 748 29.40 -32.87 24.06
N LEU A 749 29.22 -31.55 24.15
CA LEU A 749 30.31 -30.62 24.28
C LEU A 749 30.98 -30.99 25.59
N THR A 750 32.04 -31.79 25.52
CA THR A 750 32.99 -31.95 26.61
C THR A 750 33.32 -30.52 27.06
N PRO A 751 33.17 -30.21 28.36
CA PRO A 751 33.48 -28.88 28.87
C PRO A 751 34.94 -28.59 28.54
N ARG A 752 35.14 -27.82 27.48
CA ARG A 752 36.46 -27.37 27.05
C ARG A 752 36.93 -26.44 28.15
N ALA A 753 37.85 -26.94 28.97
CA ALA A 753 38.49 -26.20 30.04
C ALA A 753 38.82 -24.78 29.55
N LEU A 754 38.27 -23.79 30.25
CA LEU A 754 38.56 -22.38 30.07
C LEU A 754 40.04 -22.18 30.38
N THR A 755 40.92 -22.38 29.40
CA THR A 755 42.29 -21.87 29.52
C THR A 755 42.22 -20.34 29.41
N PRO A 756 42.74 -19.59 30.39
CA PRO A 756 42.79 -18.13 30.33
C PRO A 756 43.59 -17.74 29.09
N ARG A 757 42.89 -17.10 28.15
CA ARG A 757 43.48 -16.62 26.89
C ARG A 757 44.40 -15.46 27.25
N ALA A 758 45.71 -15.73 27.30
CA ALA A 758 46.73 -14.71 27.47
C ALA A 758 46.48 -13.56 26.48
N PHE A 759 46.34 -12.35 27.02
CA PHE A 759 46.32 -11.12 26.25
C PHE A 759 47.67 -10.99 25.54
N THR A 760 47.74 -11.37 24.26
CA THR A 760 48.84 -10.93 23.41
C THR A 760 48.62 -9.46 23.06
N PRO A 761 49.56 -8.56 23.36
CA PRO A 761 49.46 -7.16 22.99
C PRO A 761 49.33 -7.04 21.46
N ALA A 762 48.40 -6.19 21.03
CA ALA A 762 48.14 -5.93 19.63
C ALA A 762 49.42 -5.42 18.95
N ALA A 763 49.99 -6.23 18.05
CA ALA A 763 51.08 -5.82 17.20
C ALA A 763 50.67 -4.55 16.42
N ALA A 764 51.55 -3.54 16.45
CA ALA A 764 51.35 -2.27 15.77
C ALA A 764 50.99 -2.50 14.28
N PRO A 765 50.08 -1.68 13.71
CA PRO A 765 49.67 -1.84 12.32
C PRO A 765 50.86 -1.57 11.40
N GLY A 766 51.44 -2.65 10.86
CA GLY A 766 52.43 -2.57 9.80
C GLY A 766 51.87 -1.77 8.63
N VAL A 767 52.59 -0.71 8.25
CA VAL A 767 52.32 0.10 7.07
C VAL A 767 52.49 -0.80 5.84
N VAL A 768 51.38 -1.34 5.33
CA VAL A 768 51.37 -2.10 4.09
C VAL A 768 51.55 -1.11 2.92
N PRO A 769 52.56 -1.28 2.05
CA PRO A 769 52.79 -0.38 0.93
C PRO A 769 51.60 -0.43 -0.04
N ALA A 770 51.15 0.75 -0.46
CA ALA A 770 50.06 0.98 -1.40
C ALA A 770 50.38 0.38 -2.78
N THR A 771 50.08 -0.90 -2.96
CA THR A 771 50.18 -1.56 -4.27
C THR A 771 48.99 -1.19 -5.15
N ARG A 772 49.32 -0.50 -6.25
CA ARG A 772 48.52 -0.08 -7.43
C ARG A 772 47.05 -0.52 -7.48
N THR A 773 46.17 0.48 -7.39
CA THR A 773 44.69 0.48 -7.43
C THR A 773 44.04 0.24 -8.80
N TRP A 774 44.77 -0.23 -9.82
CA TRP A 774 44.27 -0.36 -11.19
C TRP A 774 43.08 -1.35 -11.39
N PRO A 775 42.95 -2.48 -10.65
CA PRO A 775 41.80 -3.38 -10.83
C PRO A 775 40.46 -2.84 -10.29
N ALA A 776 40.50 -1.88 -9.36
CA ALA A 776 39.29 -1.30 -8.74
C ALA A 776 38.62 -0.26 -9.63
N LEU A 777 39.39 0.47 -10.44
CA LEU A 777 38.87 1.45 -11.41
C LEU A 777 38.15 0.76 -12.58
N MET A 778 38.69 -0.35 -13.10
CA MET A 778 38.09 -1.10 -14.22
C MET A 778 36.77 -1.78 -13.84
N SER A 779 36.67 -2.31 -12.61
CA SER A 779 35.43 -2.93 -12.12
C SER A 779 34.35 -1.91 -11.73
N GLY A 780 34.75 -0.70 -11.32
CA GLY A 780 33.83 0.45 -11.15
C GLY A 780 33.31 1.01 -12.48
N GLY A 781 34.16 1.09 -13.50
CA GLY A 781 33.81 1.62 -14.83
C GLY A 781 32.73 0.81 -15.55
N LEU A 782 32.84 -0.52 -15.56
CA LEU A 782 31.84 -1.40 -16.18
C LEU A 782 30.47 -1.30 -15.49
N ALA A 783 30.46 -1.25 -14.15
CA ALA A 783 29.26 -1.07 -13.34
C ALA A 783 28.56 0.29 -13.58
N LEU A 784 29.35 1.35 -13.71
CA LEU A 784 28.86 2.71 -13.97
C LEU A 784 28.30 2.82 -15.39
N ALA A 785 29.00 2.28 -16.39
CA ALA A 785 28.56 2.26 -17.78
C ALA A 785 27.21 1.53 -17.93
N VAL A 786 27.09 0.34 -17.34
CA VAL A 786 25.83 -0.43 -17.30
C VAL A 786 24.67 0.38 -16.73
N SER A 787 24.91 1.10 -15.64
CA SER A 787 23.85 1.82 -14.93
C SER A 787 23.47 3.12 -15.64
N LEU A 788 24.44 3.81 -16.25
CA LEU A 788 24.20 4.96 -17.12
C LEU A 788 23.39 4.57 -18.37
N THR A 789 23.65 3.40 -18.96
CA THR A 789 22.85 2.89 -20.08
C THR A 789 21.40 2.62 -19.65
N LEU A 790 21.16 2.06 -18.47
CA LEU A 790 19.79 1.89 -17.95
C LEU A 790 19.08 3.23 -17.70
N LEU A 791 19.81 4.21 -17.15
CA LEU A 791 19.28 5.55 -16.85
C LEU A 791 18.97 6.33 -18.14
N ALA A 792 19.83 6.21 -19.17
CA ALA A 792 19.61 6.81 -20.48
C ALA A 792 18.43 6.16 -21.21
N SER A 793 18.31 4.82 -21.18
CA SER A 793 17.18 4.12 -21.79
C SER A 793 15.84 4.44 -21.12
N THR A 794 15.82 4.57 -19.79
CA THR A 794 14.60 4.98 -19.06
C THR A 794 14.20 6.43 -19.35
N ALA A 795 15.17 7.34 -19.50
CA ALA A 795 14.90 8.72 -19.91
C ALA A 795 14.36 8.83 -21.35
N VAL A 796 14.92 8.05 -22.30
CA VAL A 796 14.46 8.03 -23.71
C VAL A 796 13.05 7.46 -23.84
N LEU A 797 12.73 6.39 -23.10
CA LEU A 797 11.38 5.80 -23.09
C LEU A 797 10.31 6.78 -22.58
N HIS A 798 10.69 7.72 -21.71
CA HIS A 798 9.76 8.70 -21.14
C HIS A 798 9.61 9.96 -22.00
N ALA A 799 10.64 10.35 -22.75
CA ALA A 799 10.59 11.49 -23.66
C ALA A 799 9.67 11.24 -24.87
N ASP A 800 9.58 9.99 -25.34
CA ASP A 800 8.66 9.57 -26.41
C ASP A 800 7.20 9.45 -25.93
N GLY A 801 6.97 9.31 -24.62
CA GLY A 801 5.66 9.05 -24.02
C GLY A 801 4.83 10.29 -23.76
N ARG A 802 4.90 11.33 -24.61
CA ARG A 802 3.87 12.38 -24.57
C ARG A 802 2.53 11.69 -24.84
N PRO A 803 1.54 11.77 -23.94
CA PRO A 803 0.22 11.28 -24.25
C PRO A 803 -0.27 12.12 -25.42
N ASP A 804 -0.33 11.53 -26.61
CA ASP A 804 -1.10 12.09 -27.70
C ASP A 804 -2.51 12.30 -27.15
N THR A 805 -2.82 13.56 -26.84
CA THR A 805 -4.13 14.02 -26.38
C THR A 805 -5.11 14.12 -27.53
N SER A 806 -4.73 13.60 -28.72
CA SER A 806 -5.70 13.31 -29.75
C SER A 806 -6.66 12.28 -29.16
N SER A 807 -7.92 12.67 -29.08
CA SER A 807 -9.05 11.85 -28.64
C SER A 807 -9.28 10.71 -29.64
N SER A 808 -8.32 9.80 -29.78
CA SER A 808 -8.54 8.56 -30.51
C SER A 808 -9.70 7.88 -29.81
N ALA A 809 -10.84 7.78 -30.51
CA ALA A 809 -11.98 7.04 -30.03
C ALA A 809 -11.48 5.70 -29.46
N PRO A 810 -12.03 5.24 -28.31
CA PRO A 810 -11.64 3.95 -27.76
C PRO A 810 -11.65 2.93 -28.89
N SER A 811 -10.57 2.16 -29.00
CA SER A 811 -10.47 1.13 -30.04
C SER A 811 -11.75 0.31 -30.03
N GLU A 812 -12.18 -0.21 -31.19
CA GLU A 812 -13.36 -1.09 -31.28
C GLU A 812 -13.33 -2.23 -30.24
N GLU A 813 -12.14 -2.57 -29.78
CA GLU A 813 -11.82 -3.62 -28.81
C GLU A 813 -12.01 -3.14 -27.37
N THR A 814 -11.64 -1.90 -27.07
CA THR A 814 -12.04 -1.22 -25.83
C THR A 814 -13.56 -1.10 -25.78
N ARG A 815 -14.21 -0.87 -26.94
CA ARG A 815 -15.67 -0.85 -27.05
C ARG A 815 -16.28 -2.23 -26.76
N LYS A 816 -15.71 -3.34 -27.28
CA LYS A 816 -16.18 -4.71 -26.99
C LYS A 816 -15.93 -5.15 -25.54
N PHE A 817 -14.80 -4.73 -24.94
CA PHE A 817 -14.57 -4.90 -23.51
C PHE A 817 -15.64 -4.19 -22.69
N LEU A 818 -15.90 -2.93 -23.05
CA LEU A 818 -16.97 -2.15 -22.44
C LEU A 818 -18.34 -2.81 -22.68
N GLU A 819 -18.60 -3.42 -23.85
CA GLU A 819 -19.83 -4.20 -24.15
C GLU A 819 -20.01 -5.43 -23.25
N LEU A 820 -18.93 -6.14 -22.89
CA LEU A 820 -19.00 -7.25 -21.93
C LEU A 820 -19.41 -6.75 -20.54
N LEU A 821 -18.82 -5.63 -20.12
CA LEU A 821 -19.23 -4.90 -18.91
C LEU A 821 -20.63 -4.28 -19.02
N ASP A 822 -21.19 -4.23 -20.23
CA ASP A 822 -22.48 -3.65 -20.57
C ASP A 822 -23.61 -4.68 -20.65
N THR A 823 -23.34 -5.92 -20.27
CA THR A 823 -24.37 -6.94 -20.15
C THR A 823 -25.41 -6.53 -19.10
N PRO A 824 -26.72 -6.75 -19.36
CA PRO A 824 -27.77 -6.41 -18.39
C PRO A 824 -27.52 -7.12 -17.05
N PRO A 825 -27.70 -6.44 -15.91
CA PRO A 825 -27.47 -7.07 -14.61
C PRO A 825 -28.44 -8.24 -14.41
N THR A 826 -27.90 -9.38 -14.00
CA THR A 826 -28.67 -10.60 -13.71
C THR A 826 -28.72 -10.81 -12.21
N ALA A 827 -29.56 -10.03 -11.51
CA ALA A 827 -29.71 -10.24 -10.07
C ALA A 827 -30.26 -11.64 -9.80
N ARG A 828 -29.66 -12.34 -8.83
CA ARG A 828 -30.02 -13.75 -8.55
C ARG A 828 -31.43 -13.88 -7.98
N ALA A 829 -31.76 -13.03 -7.01
CA ALA A 829 -33.06 -13.02 -6.36
C ALA A 829 -34.09 -12.17 -7.13
N ALA A 830 -35.33 -12.66 -7.21
CA ALA A 830 -36.43 -11.93 -7.86
C ALA A 830 -36.67 -10.55 -7.22
N LYS A 831 -36.64 -10.50 -5.89
CA LYS A 831 -36.75 -9.25 -5.13
C LYS A 831 -35.65 -8.25 -5.49
N ILE A 832 -34.41 -8.67 -5.70
CA ILE A 832 -33.35 -7.73 -6.06
C ILE A 832 -33.59 -7.17 -7.48
N ARG A 833 -34.05 -8.00 -8.43
CA ARG A 833 -34.40 -7.53 -9.79
C ARG A 833 -35.51 -6.49 -9.78
N GLU A 834 -36.55 -6.71 -8.97
CA GLU A 834 -37.62 -5.73 -8.75
C GLU A 834 -37.06 -4.39 -8.25
N TRP A 835 -36.22 -4.44 -7.22
CA TRP A 835 -35.62 -3.24 -6.64
C TRP A 835 -34.68 -2.53 -7.61
N GLN A 836 -33.92 -3.26 -8.41
CA GLN A 836 -33.13 -2.70 -9.50
C GLN A 836 -34.02 -2.03 -10.56
N ALA A 837 -35.16 -2.63 -10.92
CA ALA A 837 -36.11 -2.06 -11.86
C ALA A 837 -36.74 -0.76 -11.34
N LEU A 838 -37.22 -0.76 -10.09
CA LEU A 838 -37.75 0.43 -9.41
C LEU A 838 -36.71 1.53 -9.29
N ALA A 839 -35.48 1.16 -8.92
CA ALA A 839 -34.38 2.09 -8.80
C ALA A 839 -34.01 2.69 -10.17
N TRP A 840 -33.89 1.87 -11.21
CA TRP A 840 -33.60 2.31 -12.58
C TRP A 840 -34.66 3.29 -13.10
N LEU A 841 -35.95 2.96 -12.91
CA LEU A 841 -37.07 3.83 -13.27
C LEU A 841 -37.00 5.18 -12.55
N SER A 842 -36.86 5.16 -11.22
CA SER A 842 -36.91 6.35 -10.38
C SER A 842 -35.67 7.23 -10.46
N LYS A 843 -34.49 6.66 -10.77
CA LYS A 843 -33.21 7.39 -10.76
C LYS A 843 -32.76 7.97 -12.09
N GLY A 844 -33.52 7.75 -13.15
CA GLY A 844 -33.26 8.40 -14.42
C GLY A 844 -34.04 7.81 -15.59
N GLY A 845 -34.45 6.54 -15.52
CA GLY A 845 -35.17 5.88 -16.61
C GLY A 845 -36.41 6.65 -17.08
N LEU A 846 -37.26 7.08 -16.14
CA LEU A 846 -38.45 7.91 -16.43
C LEU A 846 -38.07 9.28 -17.01
N THR A 847 -37.07 9.95 -16.42
CA THR A 847 -36.60 11.26 -16.89
C THR A 847 -36.05 11.19 -18.31
N ARG A 848 -35.29 10.13 -18.64
CA ARG A 848 -34.71 9.95 -19.98
C ARG A 848 -35.77 9.72 -21.04
N ILE A 849 -36.77 8.87 -20.77
CA ILE A 849 -37.85 8.70 -21.74
C ILE A 849 -38.67 9.98 -21.90
N GLY A 850 -38.84 10.76 -20.81
CA GLY A 850 -39.58 12.01 -20.84
C GLY A 850 -38.93 12.97 -21.83
N ARG A 851 -37.61 13.18 -21.70
CA ARG A 851 -36.84 14.02 -22.62
C ARG A 851 -36.87 13.55 -24.08
N VAL A 852 -36.77 12.24 -24.31
CA VAL A 852 -36.89 11.67 -25.67
C VAL A 852 -38.29 11.91 -26.25
N SER A 853 -39.33 11.72 -25.43
CA SER A 853 -40.72 11.92 -25.83
C SER A 853 -41.02 13.41 -26.08
N ASP A 854 -40.53 14.30 -25.24
CA ASP A 854 -40.69 15.75 -25.38
C ASP A 854 -39.99 16.26 -26.64
N ALA A 855 -38.77 15.81 -26.92
CA ALA A 855 -38.04 16.14 -28.15
C ALA A 855 -38.79 15.66 -29.40
N PHE A 856 -39.35 14.45 -29.35
CA PHE A 856 -40.16 13.89 -30.43
C PHE A 856 -41.49 14.65 -30.61
N LEU A 857 -42.18 14.97 -29.52
CA LEU A 857 -43.44 15.72 -29.57
C LEU A 857 -43.23 17.13 -30.11
N ALA A 858 -42.14 17.81 -29.71
CA ALA A 858 -41.79 19.11 -30.26
C ALA A 858 -41.58 19.06 -31.78
N LEU A 859 -40.91 18.01 -32.28
CA LEU A 859 -40.77 17.77 -33.71
C LEU A 859 -42.12 17.49 -34.38
N ALA A 860 -42.96 16.65 -33.79
CA ALA A 860 -44.27 16.31 -34.31
C ALA A 860 -45.24 17.51 -34.35
N ASP A 861 -45.19 18.38 -33.35
CA ASP A 861 -45.99 19.59 -33.28
C ASP A 861 -45.54 20.62 -34.33
N ALA A 862 -44.22 20.79 -34.52
CA ALA A 862 -43.69 21.63 -35.61
C ALA A 862 -44.09 21.10 -37.00
N LEU A 863 -44.11 19.78 -37.20
CA LEU A 863 -44.61 19.16 -38.44
C LEU A 863 -46.10 19.43 -38.64
N ARG A 864 -46.91 19.35 -37.59
CA ARG A 864 -48.35 19.62 -37.65
C ARG A 864 -48.61 21.09 -37.99
N GLU A 865 -47.93 22.01 -37.29
CA GLU A 865 -48.03 23.45 -37.54
C GLU A 865 -47.60 23.79 -38.97
N ALA A 866 -46.52 23.19 -39.47
CA ALA A 866 -46.13 23.34 -40.87
C ALA A 866 -47.20 22.80 -41.82
N GLY A 867 -47.80 21.64 -41.53
CA GLY A 867 -48.89 21.04 -42.31
C GLY A 867 -50.15 21.91 -42.39
N ASP A 868 -50.42 22.70 -41.34
CA ASP A 868 -51.56 23.63 -41.29
C ASP A 868 -51.31 24.93 -42.09
N GLN A 869 -50.07 25.20 -42.51
CA GLN A 869 -49.76 26.32 -43.38
C GLN A 869 -50.35 26.10 -44.78
N LYS A 870 -50.93 27.15 -45.37
CA LYS A 870 -51.44 27.09 -46.74
C LYS A 870 -50.28 26.74 -47.70
N PRO A 871 -50.42 25.68 -48.54
CA PRO A 871 -49.43 25.36 -49.54
C PRO A 871 -49.12 26.56 -50.44
N GLY A 872 -47.86 26.75 -50.81
CA GLY A 872 -47.48 27.77 -51.79
C GLY A 872 -48.07 27.50 -53.17
N ALA A 873 -47.83 28.41 -54.12
CA ALA A 873 -48.33 28.27 -55.51
C ALA A 873 -47.85 26.99 -56.24
N ASN A 874 -46.79 26.35 -55.74
CA ASN A 874 -46.25 25.08 -56.23
C ASN A 874 -46.78 23.85 -55.46
N GLY A 875 -47.78 24.02 -54.58
CA GLY A 875 -48.33 22.96 -53.74
C GLY A 875 -47.41 22.49 -52.60
N LYS A 876 -46.25 23.13 -52.39
CA LYS A 876 -45.28 22.77 -51.35
C LYS A 876 -45.35 23.72 -50.16
N ILE A 877 -45.03 23.20 -48.97
CA ILE A 877 -44.89 23.97 -47.72
C ILE A 877 -43.40 24.22 -47.49
N ARG A 878 -43.03 25.44 -47.10
CA ARG A 878 -41.63 25.80 -46.82
C ARG A 878 -41.34 25.53 -45.34
N LEU A 879 -40.47 24.57 -45.07
CA LEU A 879 -39.97 24.32 -43.71
C LEU A 879 -38.79 25.24 -43.40
N ASP A 880 -38.69 25.71 -42.15
CA ASP A 880 -37.46 26.32 -41.67
C ASP A 880 -36.43 25.23 -41.39
N SER A 881 -35.52 25.01 -42.35
CA SER A 881 -34.47 23.98 -42.25
C SER A 881 -33.66 24.09 -40.95
N LYS A 882 -33.40 25.31 -40.44
CA LYS A 882 -32.64 25.48 -39.19
C LYS A 882 -33.41 25.00 -37.98
N GLU A 883 -34.70 25.31 -37.92
CA GLU A 883 -35.56 24.88 -36.82
C GLU A 883 -35.71 23.35 -36.78
N PHE A 884 -36.05 22.74 -37.93
CA PHE A 884 -36.20 21.29 -38.02
C PHE A 884 -34.89 20.55 -37.81
N SER A 885 -33.76 21.10 -38.28
CA SER A 885 -32.43 20.52 -38.04
C SER A 885 -32.10 20.51 -36.55
N ARG A 886 -32.44 21.59 -35.83
CA ARG A 886 -32.32 21.64 -34.36
C ARG A 886 -33.20 20.58 -33.69
N LEU A 887 -34.49 20.51 -34.03
CA LEU A 887 -35.44 19.55 -33.42
C LEU A 887 -35.02 18.08 -33.67
N CYS A 888 -34.58 17.75 -34.88
CA CYS A 888 -34.06 16.42 -35.20
C CYS A 888 -32.74 16.11 -34.50
N SER A 889 -31.86 17.11 -34.36
CA SER A 889 -30.64 16.98 -33.56
C SER A 889 -30.96 16.75 -32.08
N ASP A 890 -32.01 17.38 -31.54
CA ASP A 890 -32.44 17.19 -30.16
C ASP A 890 -32.95 15.76 -29.93
N VAL A 891 -33.75 15.19 -30.85
CA VAL A 891 -34.16 13.77 -30.79
C VAL A 891 -32.96 12.84 -30.76
N ALA A 892 -32.00 13.03 -31.68
CA ALA A 892 -30.79 12.19 -31.72
C ALA A 892 -29.95 12.32 -30.45
N LYS A 893 -29.79 13.55 -29.96
CA LYS A 893 -29.03 13.86 -28.74
C LYS A 893 -29.64 13.19 -27.51
N GLU A 894 -30.94 13.33 -27.29
CA GLU A 894 -31.62 12.74 -26.13
C GLU A 894 -31.67 11.21 -26.23
N ALA A 895 -31.83 10.64 -27.43
CA ALA A 895 -31.73 9.20 -27.65
C ALA A 895 -30.32 8.67 -27.31
N GLY A 896 -29.26 9.37 -27.74
CA GLY A 896 -27.88 9.05 -27.38
C GLY A 896 -27.60 9.15 -25.88
N ALA A 897 -28.13 10.19 -25.22
CA ALA A 897 -28.02 10.36 -23.77
C ALA A 897 -28.74 9.25 -22.98
N ALA A 898 -29.94 8.85 -23.44
CA ALA A 898 -30.68 7.72 -22.88
C ALA A 898 -29.94 6.39 -23.09
N GLN A 899 -29.29 6.21 -24.24
CA GLN A 899 -28.50 5.01 -24.55
C GLN A 899 -27.23 4.94 -23.70
N ALA A 900 -26.68 6.08 -23.28
CA ALA A 900 -25.51 6.18 -22.41
C ALA A 900 -25.83 6.02 -20.90
N TYR A 901 -27.11 6.01 -20.51
CA TYR A 901 -27.54 5.79 -19.12
C TYR A 901 -27.41 4.32 -18.68
N PHE A 902 -27.79 3.95 -17.45
CA PHE A 902 -27.72 2.56 -16.99
C PHE A 902 -28.54 1.59 -17.86
N ARG A 903 -28.14 0.32 -17.89
CA ARG A 903 -28.89 -0.74 -18.57
C ARG A 903 -30.18 -1.07 -17.79
N VAL A 904 -31.26 -1.32 -18.53
CA VAL A 904 -32.51 -1.89 -18.01
C VAL A 904 -32.17 -3.25 -17.37
N PRO A 905 -32.59 -3.51 -16.12
CA PRO A 905 -32.27 -4.74 -15.38
C PRO A 905 -33.12 -5.94 -15.84
N ASP A 906 -33.23 -6.11 -17.15
CA ASP A 906 -33.93 -7.19 -17.83
C ASP A 906 -33.40 -7.29 -19.27
N ALA A 907 -32.90 -8.46 -19.66
CA ALA A 907 -32.18 -8.61 -20.93
C ALA A 907 -33.08 -8.43 -22.16
N ASP A 908 -34.33 -8.91 -22.10
CA ASP A 908 -35.27 -8.81 -23.22
C ASP A 908 -35.74 -7.36 -23.39
N LEU A 909 -36.05 -6.69 -22.28
CA LEU A 909 -36.41 -5.28 -22.29
C LEU A 909 -35.24 -4.39 -22.68
N GLN A 910 -34.01 -4.69 -22.25
CA GLN A 910 -32.82 -3.94 -22.64
C GLN A 910 -32.58 -4.01 -24.15
N LYS A 911 -32.85 -5.16 -24.78
CA LYS A 911 -32.74 -5.32 -26.24
C LYS A 911 -33.74 -4.42 -26.96
N LYS A 912 -35.02 -4.45 -26.55
CA LYS A 912 -36.07 -3.56 -27.09
C LYS A 912 -35.72 -2.08 -26.90
N TRP A 913 -35.32 -1.70 -25.67
CA TRP A 913 -34.86 -0.36 -25.33
C TRP A 913 -33.73 0.14 -26.24
N SER A 914 -32.67 -0.66 -26.37
CA SER A 914 -31.51 -0.29 -27.19
C SER A 914 -31.88 -0.16 -28.66
N ASN A 915 -32.69 -1.08 -29.20
CA ASN A 915 -33.12 -1.05 -30.60
C ASN A 915 -33.97 0.19 -30.91
N ALA A 916 -34.89 0.55 -30.01
CA ALA A 916 -35.71 1.74 -30.15
C ALA A 916 -34.86 3.03 -30.09
N LEU A 917 -33.93 3.15 -29.14
CA LEU A 917 -33.03 4.31 -29.06
C LEU A 917 -32.08 4.41 -30.27
N HIS A 918 -31.55 3.28 -30.76
CA HIS A 918 -30.73 3.28 -31.97
C HIS A 918 -31.50 3.72 -33.22
N ARG A 919 -32.78 3.35 -33.34
CA ARG A 919 -33.64 3.85 -34.43
C ARG A 919 -33.83 5.36 -34.32
N LEU A 920 -34.15 5.89 -33.13
CA LEU A 920 -34.32 7.34 -32.93
C LEU A 920 -33.04 8.13 -33.20
N ASP A 921 -31.89 7.66 -32.72
CA ASP A 921 -30.59 8.29 -32.99
C ASP A 921 -30.28 8.33 -34.50
N ARG A 922 -30.50 7.21 -35.20
CA ARG A 922 -30.29 7.12 -36.65
C ARG A 922 -31.27 8.02 -37.42
N SER A 923 -32.55 7.96 -37.10
CA SER A 923 -33.62 8.76 -37.71
C SER A 923 -33.36 10.26 -37.51
N GLY A 924 -32.99 10.69 -36.31
CA GLY A 924 -32.66 12.09 -36.03
C GLY A 924 -31.45 12.58 -36.83
N LYS A 925 -30.37 11.77 -36.91
CA LYS A 925 -29.19 12.11 -37.74
C LYS A 925 -29.48 12.12 -39.24
N ALA A 926 -30.32 11.19 -39.72
CA ALA A 926 -30.77 11.15 -41.10
C ALA A 926 -31.62 12.39 -41.44
N CYS A 927 -32.53 12.79 -40.54
CA CYS A 927 -33.30 14.02 -40.67
C CYS A 927 -32.40 15.26 -40.77
N VAL A 928 -31.41 15.40 -39.88
CA VAL A 928 -30.43 16.51 -39.92
C VAL A 928 -29.68 16.53 -41.25
N SER A 929 -29.28 15.36 -41.74
CA SER A 929 -28.53 15.24 -43.00
C SER A 929 -29.39 15.61 -44.21
N ALA A 930 -30.67 15.21 -44.22
CA ALA A 930 -31.62 15.55 -45.29
C ALA A 930 -31.90 17.06 -45.37
N LEU A 931 -31.83 17.77 -44.23
CA LEU A 931 -32.03 19.22 -44.16
C LEU A 931 -30.77 20.05 -44.47
N ALA A 932 -29.58 19.45 -44.37
CA ALA A 932 -28.30 20.11 -44.60
C ALA A 932 -27.87 20.13 -46.07
N ASP A 933 -28.40 19.21 -46.88
CA ASP A 933 -28.11 19.14 -48.31
C ASP A 933 -29.01 20.14 -49.07
N ASP A 934 -28.54 21.37 -49.25
CA ASP A 934 -29.25 22.44 -50.00
C ASP A 934 -29.61 22.01 -51.44
N THR A 935 -28.89 21.05 -52.03
CA THR A 935 -29.20 20.53 -53.38
C THR A 935 -30.30 19.48 -53.37
N ALA A 936 -30.44 18.70 -52.29
CA ALA A 936 -31.54 17.78 -52.07
C ALA A 936 -32.81 18.51 -51.57
N ALA A 937 -32.66 19.51 -50.70
CA ALA A 937 -33.76 20.25 -50.07
C ALA A 937 -34.69 20.97 -51.06
N THR A 938 -34.24 21.20 -52.29
CA THR A 938 -35.04 21.82 -53.37
C THR A 938 -35.61 20.83 -54.39
N GLY A 939 -35.08 19.60 -54.45
CA GLY A 939 -35.56 18.50 -55.32
C GLY A 939 -36.63 17.63 -54.66
N GLU A 940 -37.42 16.91 -55.46
CA GLU A 940 -38.41 15.92 -54.93
C GLU A 940 -37.77 14.91 -53.98
N ASN A 941 -36.54 14.47 -54.28
CA ASN A 941 -35.82 13.47 -53.49
C ASN A 941 -35.48 13.91 -52.05
N GLY A 942 -35.31 15.20 -51.77
CA GLY A 942 -34.97 15.66 -50.41
C GLY A 942 -36.17 15.67 -49.47
N GLY A 943 -37.36 15.97 -49.98
CA GLY A 943 -38.61 15.85 -49.24
C GLY A 943 -38.89 14.40 -48.84
N ASP A 944 -38.70 13.47 -49.77
CA ASP A 944 -38.87 12.05 -49.52
C ASP A 944 -37.84 11.52 -48.51
N ALA A 945 -36.57 11.92 -48.62
CA ALA A 945 -35.53 11.54 -47.65
C ALA A 945 -35.83 12.07 -46.23
N PHE A 946 -36.34 13.30 -46.12
CA PHE A 946 -36.78 13.87 -44.85
C PHE A 946 -37.97 13.09 -44.27
N LEU A 947 -39.02 12.85 -45.05
CA LEU A 947 -40.20 12.10 -44.57
C LEU A 947 -39.84 10.65 -44.18
N LEU A 948 -39.02 9.96 -44.98
CA LEU A 948 -38.52 8.62 -44.67
C LEU A 948 -37.71 8.58 -43.37
N SER A 949 -36.97 9.64 -43.05
CA SER A 949 -36.23 9.71 -41.78
C SER A 949 -37.14 9.78 -40.55
N LEU A 950 -38.38 10.25 -40.70
CA LEU A 950 -39.35 10.42 -39.62
C LEU A 950 -40.23 9.20 -39.38
N ASP A 951 -40.43 8.35 -40.39
CA ASP A 951 -41.41 7.24 -40.39
C ASP A 951 -41.18 6.24 -39.24
N ASP A 952 -39.90 6.00 -38.89
CA ASP A 952 -39.51 5.08 -37.82
C ASP A 952 -39.64 5.67 -36.40
N MET A 953 -39.70 6.99 -36.24
CA MET A 953 -39.66 7.64 -34.92
C MET A 953 -40.88 7.31 -34.04
N PRO A 954 -42.14 7.39 -34.52
CA PRO A 954 -43.31 7.08 -33.70
C PRO A 954 -43.31 5.63 -33.19
N ALA A 955 -42.90 4.68 -34.04
CA ALA A 955 -42.82 3.27 -33.68
C ALA A 955 -41.77 3.04 -32.58
N ALA A 956 -40.60 3.71 -32.68
CA ALA A 956 -39.56 3.62 -31.67
C ALA A 956 -39.99 4.24 -30.32
N VAL A 957 -40.63 5.41 -30.30
CA VAL A 957 -41.16 6.02 -29.06
C VAL A 957 -42.23 5.14 -28.41
N LYS A 958 -43.11 4.54 -29.21
CA LYS A 958 -44.11 3.57 -28.73
C LYS A 958 -43.44 2.35 -28.08
N GLU A 959 -42.39 1.81 -28.68
CA GLU A 959 -41.65 0.68 -28.13
C GLU A 959 -40.96 1.04 -26.79
N LEU A 960 -40.37 2.23 -26.66
CA LEU A 960 -39.82 2.70 -25.38
C LEU A 960 -40.90 2.78 -24.29
N THR A 961 -42.09 3.27 -24.63
CA THR A 961 -43.22 3.37 -23.70
C THR A 961 -43.70 1.99 -23.24
N LEU A 962 -43.72 1.01 -24.16
CA LEU A 962 -44.04 -0.38 -23.84
C LEU A 962 -43.01 -1.01 -22.90
N VAL A 963 -41.71 -0.76 -23.14
CA VAL A 963 -40.64 -1.24 -22.26
C VAL A 963 -40.83 -0.76 -20.83
N LEU A 964 -41.16 0.52 -20.64
CA LEU A 964 -41.39 1.06 -19.29
C LEU A 964 -42.65 0.51 -18.63
N THR A 965 -43.72 0.35 -19.39
CA THR A 965 -44.98 -0.21 -18.87
C THR A 965 -44.75 -1.65 -18.42
N GLU A 966 -44.01 -2.43 -19.21
CA GLU A 966 -43.65 -3.81 -18.88
C GLU A 966 -42.70 -3.87 -17.67
N LEU A 967 -41.70 -2.97 -17.60
CA LEU A 967 -40.78 -2.88 -16.46
C LEU A 967 -41.50 -2.48 -15.16
N HIS A 968 -42.42 -1.52 -15.24
CA HIS A 968 -43.23 -1.09 -14.11
C HIS A 968 -44.19 -2.20 -13.63
N ALA A 969 -44.81 -2.92 -14.56
CA ALA A 969 -45.66 -4.07 -14.23
C ALA A 969 -44.87 -5.18 -13.52
N ARG A 970 -43.65 -5.49 -14.01
CA ARG A 970 -42.75 -6.46 -13.35
C ARG A 970 -42.30 -6.00 -11.97
N ALA A 971 -42.15 -4.70 -11.77
CA ALA A 971 -41.78 -4.10 -10.50
C ALA A 971 -42.95 -4.01 -9.49
N ALA A 972 -44.20 -4.03 -9.95
CA ALA A 972 -45.40 -3.90 -9.10
C ALA A 972 -46.05 -5.24 -8.70
N LEU A 973 -45.73 -6.33 -9.39
CA LEU A 973 -46.32 -7.67 -9.19
C LEU A 973 -45.63 -8.51 -8.10
N SER A 974 -44.57 -8.01 -7.50
CA SER A 974 -43.71 -8.64 -6.49
C SER A 974 -43.86 -7.95 -5.13
#